data_AF-A0AAW6U1L9-F1
#
_entry.id   AF-A0AAW6U1L9-F1
#
_cell.length_a   1.000
_cell.length_b   1.000
_cell.length_c   1.000
_cell.angle_alpha   90.00
_cell.angle_beta   90.00
_cell.angle_gamma   90.00
#
_symmetry.space_group_name_H-M   'P 1'
#
loop_
_entity.id
_entity.type
_entity.pdbx_description
1 polymer ?
#
loop_
_entity_poly.entity_id
_entity_poly.type
_entity_poly.pdbx_seq_one_letter_code
_entity_poly.pdbx_strand_id
1 'polypeptide(L)'
;MWQRCTCIISLVVLLALIQGGAAFGAWNFLEDPALIGWWACDEGEGALVADSSPNGNDGAVVNGDPVWAEGAYGSAVTLVGPTLVEIQPMDLTLSEATMAGWLFAPTAQPEWSAIIMHRNPGPASGFNLLGDQQLAYHWNDASSTWSFRPQVFHPLDEWAHCAVTVEPDKATFYLNGVASAVNAVEHPSIIWDGFTYLGGDGNEQWVGRRMNGGSLDDVCFFSRALSEDEIQTIMGGPGAAGLAKWENAAAAAEPTFSATNVEDGLYDIGELSGDISYEFIVQSNPDETQASMCLIGRRDFGDVQAGLKFEQWNNTGTYGATIFGVADYDFGVANDPGVVTHLVFISNADLGVTDLYVNGAYRGSVPTAITLSGVVGIGYGAQDREGADPFFDDFDGEIFGVAVYDRALTLGEIRTNVDAYFLRGPSDITTPGDAILGVPNDGDWPGAETPDLAIDNNVATKYLHFKGETEPTGFQVTPMLGSTLVTGLTFTTANDAPERDPIAFELYGSNESIEGPYELIAAGEIADFNQVDAWPRFTMNATPIEFENTAAYEHYQILFPAVRNPAAANSMQIAEVELIGVPAVAAKPLIVWVSFHEADDTPSGGAAGAGFTEAADKAYTDLLQAAGYDVVRYIQTGTPDLDVVNAADLVIISRSVASGSFANDAATTWNNVSAPMMILGGYVIRQNRMGFATGNTIPDTIGDIMLTAIDPEHPVFAGIALTDGIMDNPFAGVVTYADGTLARGISIVTDLMDDEATILGTVSAASGDVPAGAVVIAEWPAGATLTHAGGAGTDVLAGPRLVFLTGAREASGISSETAGMFDLYEDGAQMFLNAVAYMLIEPE
;
A
#
# COMPACT_ATOMS: atom_id res chain seq x y z
N MET A 1 -13.79 0.78 -66.07
CA MET A 1 -12.56 0.48 -66.83
C MET A 1 -11.41 1.05 -66.01
N TRP A 2 -10.42 0.22 -65.68
CA TRP A 2 -9.25 0.44 -64.78
C TRP A 2 -9.57 0.37 -63.29
N GLN A 3 -9.52 -0.81 -62.66
CA GLN A 3 -8.37 -1.64 -62.20
C GLN A 3 -7.73 -1.15 -60.89
N ARG A 4 -7.97 -1.98 -59.87
CA ARG A 4 -7.33 -2.05 -58.56
C ARG A 4 -5.82 -2.33 -58.73
N CYS A 5 -5.00 -1.63 -57.95
CA CYS A 5 -3.72 -2.13 -57.46
C CYS A 5 -3.69 -1.94 -55.96
N THR A 6 -3.71 -3.08 -55.27
CA THR A 6 -3.55 -3.29 -53.84
C THR A 6 -2.08 -3.12 -53.47
N CYS A 7 -1.77 -2.37 -52.42
CA CYS A 7 -0.53 -2.54 -51.66
C CYS A 7 -0.94 -2.96 -50.25
N ILE A 8 -0.63 -4.22 -49.96
CA ILE A 8 -0.81 -4.93 -48.70
C ILE A 8 0.40 -4.58 -47.84
N ILE A 9 0.21 -3.95 -46.69
CA ILE A 9 1.15 -4.02 -45.57
C ILE A 9 0.47 -4.93 -44.54
N SER A 10 1.20 -5.97 -44.17
CA SER A 10 0.73 -7.17 -43.51
C SER A 10 0.37 -6.92 -42.05
N LEU A 11 -0.91 -6.68 -41.79
CA LEU A 11 -1.55 -6.93 -40.51
C LEU A 11 -1.74 -8.45 -40.38
N VAL A 12 -0.87 -9.14 -39.63
CA VAL A 12 -1.04 -10.56 -39.27
C VAL A 12 -0.92 -10.72 -37.77
N VAL A 13 -2.10 -10.69 -37.13
CA VAL A 13 -2.57 -11.54 -36.02
C VAL A 13 -1.62 -11.73 -34.83
N LEU A 14 -1.91 -11.05 -33.73
CA LEU A 14 -1.91 -11.67 -32.40
C LEU A 14 -3.25 -11.37 -31.71
N LEU A 15 -4.27 -12.14 -32.08
CA LEU A 15 -5.51 -12.27 -31.34
C LEU A 15 -5.66 -13.76 -31.08
N ALA A 16 -5.13 -14.21 -29.94
CA ALA A 16 -5.26 -15.58 -29.46
C ALA A 16 -5.35 -15.58 -27.93
N LEU A 17 -6.60 -15.76 -27.46
CA LEU A 17 -6.98 -16.37 -26.17
C LEU A 17 -6.69 -15.57 -24.88
N ILE A 18 -7.51 -14.55 -24.66
CA ILE A 18 -8.10 -14.35 -23.32
C ILE A 18 -9.16 -15.43 -23.16
N GLN A 19 -8.86 -16.50 -22.42
CA GLN A 19 -9.88 -17.30 -21.73
C GLN A 19 -9.26 -18.18 -20.65
N GLY A 20 -9.50 -17.79 -19.40
CA GLY A 20 -9.77 -18.72 -18.30
C GLY A 20 -8.61 -19.05 -17.37
N GLY A 21 -8.66 -18.49 -16.17
CA GLY A 21 -7.93 -18.97 -14.99
C GLY A 21 -7.32 -17.82 -14.21
N ALA A 22 -7.63 -17.74 -12.92
CA ALA A 22 -6.93 -16.89 -11.97
C ALA A 22 -5.41 -16.98 -12.17
N ALA A 23 -4.72 -15.84 -12.30
CA ALA A 23 -3.27 -15.77 -12.17
C ALA A 23 -2.93 -15.15 -10.83
N PHE A 24 -3.20 -15.89 -9.75
CA PHE A 24 -2.34 -15.81 -8.57
C PHE A 24 -0.92 -16.19 -9.04
N GLY A 25 0.03 -15.26 -8.95
CA GLY A 25 1.46 -15.54 -9.16
C GLY A 25 2.08 -15.13 -10.50
N ALA A 26 1.74 -13.97 -11.06
CA ALA A 26 2.60 -13.34 -12.08
C ALA A 26 3.99 -13.05 -11.48
N TRP A 27 5.06 -13.37 -12.21
CA TRP A 27 6.44 -13.16 -11.74
C TRP A 27 6.74 -11.67 -11.63
N ASN A 28 6.97 -11.18 -10.40
CA ASN A 28 7.47 -9.84 -10.16
C ASN A 28 9.01 -9.86 -10.26
N PHE A 29 9.54 -9.22 -11.29
CA PHE A 29 10.98 -9.21 -11.53
C PHE A 29 11.77 -8.44 -10.45
N LEU A 30 11.16 -7.48 -9.74
CA LEU A 30 11.80 -6.77 -8.62
C LEU A 30 11.96 -7.64 -7.38
N GLU A 31 11.15 -8.68 -7.24
CA GLU A 31 11.27 -9.67 -6.18
C GLU A 31 12.13 -10.86 -6.60
N ASP A 32 12.66 -10.85 -7.82
CA ASP A 32 13.58 -11.88 -8.26
C ASP A 32 14.94 -11.69 -7.57
N PRO A 33 15.39 -12.66 -6.75
CA PRO A 33 16.69 -12.56 -6.07
C PRO A 33 17.88 -12.55 -7.05
N ALA A 34 17.65 -12.83 -8.33
CA ALA A 34 18.65 -12.73 -9.38
C ALA A 34 18.67 -11.35 -10.06
N LEU A 35 17.78 -10.41 -9.76
CA LEU A 35 17.88 -9.04 -10.24
C LEU A 35 19.12 -8.39 -9.63
N ILE A 36 20.04 -7.90 -10.47
CA ILE A 36 21.27 -7.22 -10.06
C ILE A 36 21.04 -5.70 -10.08
N GLY A 37 20.36 -5.19 -11.10
CA GLY A 37 20.06 -3.76 -11.23
C GLY A 37 19.03 -3.48 -12.30
N TRP A 38 18.27 -2.40 -12.11
CA TRP A 38 17.30 -1.85 -13.04
C TRP A 38 17.45 -0.32 -13.11
N TRP A 39 17.94 0.20 -14.23
CA TRP A 39 18.10 1.62 -14.47
C TRP A 39 16.98 2.11 -15.37
N ALA A 40 15.89 2.59 -14.76
CA ALA A 40 14.72 3.13 -15.45
C ALA A 40 15.07 4.38 -16.28
N CYS A 41 16.04 5.19 -15.84
CA CYS A 41 16.41 6.43 -16.53
C CYS A 41 15.27 7.48 -16.52
N ASP A 42 14.52 7.55 -15.44
CA ASP A 42 13.35 8.42 -15.26
C ASP A 42 13.66 9.75 -14.54
N GLU A 43 14.92 10.04 -14.24
CA GLU A 43 15.29 11.21 -13.45
C GLU A 43 14.99 12.54 -14.15
N GLY A 44 15.01 12.56 -15.49
CA GLY A 44 14.71 13.74 -16.31
C GLY A 44 15.70 14.91 -16.20
N GLU A 45 16.52 14.95 -15.16
CA GLU A 45 17.59 15.92 -14.93
C GLU A 45 18.68 15.36 -14.01
N GLY A 46 19.78 16.10 -13.86
CA GLY A 46 20.90 15.67 -13.03
C GLY A 46 21.71 14.53 -13.63
N ALA A 47 22.85 14.23 -13.01
CA ALA A 47 23.85 13.26 -13.52
C ALA A 47 23.74 11.88 -12.88
N LEU A 48 22.75 11.64 -12.03
CA LEU A 48 22.46 10.33 -11.45
C LEU A 48 21.58 9.54 -12.42
N VAL A 49 21.82 8.24 -12.51
CA VAL A 49 20.90 7.26 -13.10
C VAL A 49 20.71 6.19 -12.04
N ALA A 50 19.63 6.29 -11.27
CA ALA A 50 19.41 5.47 -10.09
C ALA A 50 19.12 4.02 -10.48
N ASP A 51 19.60 3.08 -9.66
CA ASP A 51 19.15 1.71 -9.69
C ASP A 51 17.82 1.60 -8.93
N SER A 52 16.75 1.47 -9.69
CA SER A 52 15.38 1.29 -9.19
C SER A 52 15.11 -0.13 -8.66
N SER A 53 16.10 -1.02 -8.68
CA SER A 53 16.02 -2.31 -7.98
C SER A 53 16.32 -2.15 -6.48
N PRO A 54 15.99 -3.15 -5.64
CA PRO A 54 16.35 -3.14 -4.22
C PRO A 54 17.86 -3.16 -3.92
N ASN A 55 18.74 -3.21 -4.92
CA ASN A 55 20.19 -3.40 -4.74
C ASN A 55 21.02 -2.11 -4.78
N GLY A 56 20.44 -0.97 -5.20
CA GLY A 56 21.09 0.34 -5.11
C GLY A 56 22.41 0.49 -5.90
N ASN A 57 22.57 -0.20 -7.03
CA ASN A 57 23.74 -0.09 -7.90
C ASN A 57 23.65 1.13 -8.83
N ASP A 58 23.59 2.33 -8.24
CA ASP A 58 23.41 3.57 -8.97
C ASP A 58 24.53 3.85 -9.99
N GLY A 59 24.14 4.44 -11.11
CA GLY A 59 25.04 4.93 -12.14
C GLY A 59 25.20 6.44 -12.11
N ALA A 60 26.34 6.93 -12.59
CA ALA A 60 26.57 8.36 -12.81
C ALA A 60 26.91 8.65 -14.27
N VAL A 61 26.27 9.66 -14.86
CA VAL A 61 26.67 10.18 -16.17
C VAL A 61 28.01 10.90 -16.03
N VAL A 62 29.01 10.40 -16.76
CA VAL A 62 30.38 10.93 -16.74
C VAL A 62 30.79 11.51 -18.09
N ASN A 63 31.85 12.32 -18.09
CA ASN A 63 32.47 12.92 -19.28
C ASN A 63 31.63 13.96 -20.04
N GLY A 64 30.66 14.58 -19.38
CA GLY A 64 29.84 15.66 -19.91
C GLY A 64 28.53 15.77 -19.16
N ASP A 65 27.71 16.74 -19.56
CA ASP A 65 26.37 16.88 -19.00
C ASP A 65 25.41 15.85 -19.62
N PRO A 66 24.49 15.29 -18.82
CA PRO A 66 23.46 14.39 -19.31
C PRO A 66 22.50 15.12 -20.23
N VAL A 67 21.96 14.40 -21.19
CA VAL A 67 20.81 14.84 -21.98
C VAL A 67 19.70 13.86 -21.68
N TRP A 68 18.54 14.38 -21.30
CA TRP A 68 17.35 13.59 -21.05
C TRP A 68 16.34 13.83 -22.17
N ALA A 69 15.61 12.78 -22.55
CA ALA A 69 14.58 12.81 -23.58
C ALA A 69 13.38 11.96 -23.14
N GLU A 70 12.30 11.99 -23.92
CA GLU A 70 11.18 11.07 -23.74
C GLU A 70 11.64 9.61 -23.93
N GLY A 71 11.24 8.75 -23.00
CA GLY A 71 11.57 7.33 -22.96
C GLY A 71 10.65 6.44 -23.79
N ALA A 72 10.93 5.14 -23.78
CA ALA A 72 9.93 4.12 -24.10
C ALA A 72 8.88 4.04 -22.98
N TYR A 73 9.30 4.24 -21.73
CA TYR A 73 8.46 4.52 -20.58
C TYR A 73 9.07 5.72 -19.83
N GLY A 74 8.25 6.71 -19.47
CA GLY A 74 8.76 7.89 -18.75
C GLY A 74 9.84 8.67 -19.52
N SER A 75 11.02 8.80 -18.93
CA SER A 75 12.16 9.52 -19.49
C SER A 75 13.30 8.57 -19.89
N ALA A 76 14.26 9.06 -20.66
CA ALA A 76 15.42 8.29 -21.07
C ALA A 76 16.70 9.11 -21.04
N VAL A 77 17.81 8.44 -20.76
CA VAL A 77 19.14 9.06 -20.83
C VAL A 77 19.65 9.03 -22.27
N THR A 78 19.76 10.20 -22.88
CA THR A 78 20.40 10.39 -24.20
C THR A 78 21.89 10.60 -24.03
N LEU A 79 22.66 9.74 -24.69
CA LEU A 79 24.10 9.79 -24.66
C LEU A 79 24.66 10.58 -25.85
N VAL A 80 25.51 11.54 -25.57
CA VAL A 80 26.28 12.29 -26.57
C VAL A 80 27.69 11.72 -26.60
N GLY A 81 28.36 11.67 -27.76
CA GLY A 81 29.60 10.88 -27.96
C GLY A 81 30.68 10.85 -26.86
N PRO A 82 30.90 11.88 -26.01
CA PRO A 82 31.76 11.72 -24.84
C PRO A 82 31.08 11.11 -23.61
N THR A 83 29.77 11.22 -23.40
CA THR A 83 29.09 10.74 -22.18
C THR A 83 28.82 9.24 -22.19
N LEU A 84 28.68 8.70 -20.97
CA LEU A 84 28.20 7.36 -20.66
C LEU A 84 27.76 7.31 -19.19
N VAL A 85 26.98 6.30 -18.83
CA VAL A 85 26.64 6.03 -17.42
C VAL A 85 27.69 5.06 -16.88
N GLU A 86 28.34 5.41 -15.78
CA GLU A 86 29.33 4.60 -15.08
C GLU A 86 28.75 4.12 -13.75
N ILE A 87 28.68 2.81 -13.57
CA ILE A 87 28.20 2.14 -12.37
C ILE A 87 29.41 1.47 -11.70
N GLN A 88 29.46 1.54 -10.37
CA GLN A 88 30.57 1.00 -9.58
C GLN A 88 30.68 -0.54 -9.71
N PRO A 89 31.88 -1.11 -9.46
CA PRO A 89 32.07 -2.56 -9.47
C PRO A 89 31.11 -3.30 -8.53
N MET A 90 30.48 -4.36 -9.06
CA MET A 90 29.50 -5.17 -8.33
C MET A 90 30.12 -6.46 -7.73
N ASP A 91 31.38 -6.75 -8.04
CA ASP A 91 32.15 -7.92 -7.55
C ASP A 91 31.44 -9.28 -7.71
N LEU A 92 30.79 -9.50 -8.86
CA LEU A 92 29.97 -10.70 -9.11
C LEU A 92 30.78 -11.84 -9.76
N THR A 93 30.29 -13.07 -9.59
CA THR A 93 30.71 -14.23 -10.38
C THR A 93 29.49 -14.84 -11.05
N LEU A 94 29.44 -14.80 -12.38
CA LEU A 94 28.25 -15.18 -13.16
C LEU A 94 28.54 -16.38 -14.07
N SER A 95 27.71 -17.41 -13.99
CA SER A 95 27.67 -18.54 -14.96
C SER A 95 26.58 -18.39 -16.02
N GLU A 96 25.64 -17.49 -15.77
CA GLU A 96 24.51 -17.13 -16.60
C GLU A 96 24.16 -15.67 -16.32
N ALA A 97 23.44 -15.03 -17.23
CA ALA A 97 22.98 -13.66 -17.05
C ALA A 97 21.86 -13.30 -18.03
N THR A 98 21.13 -12.23 -17.73
CA THR A 98 20.28 -11.53 -18.70
C THR A 98 20.64 -10.06 -18.73
N MET A 99 20.86 -9.52 -19.92
CA MET A 99 21.10 -8.10 -20.16
C MET A 99 20.03 -7.61 -21.12
N ALA A 100 19.23 -6.63 -20.69
CA ALA A 100 18.09 -6.13 -21.44
C ALA A 100 17.96 -4.61 -21.29
N GLY A 101 17.21 -3.98 -22.19
CA GLY A 101 16.83 -2.58 -22.08
C GLY A 101 16.18 -2.05 -23.35
N TRP A 102 15.51 -0.92 -23.22
CA TRP A 102 15.01 -0.15 -24.34
C TRP A 102 16.13 0.68 -24.95
N LEU A 103 16.21 0.69 -26.28
CA LEU A 103 17.18 1.45 -27.04
C LEU A 103 16.48 2.26 -28.13
N PHE A 104 16.75 3.56 -28.17
CA PHE A 104 16.42 4.44 -29.29
C PHE A 104 17.69 4.88 -30.01
N ALA A 105 17.73 4.71 -31.33
CA ALA A 105 18.88 5.11 -32.14
C ALA A 105 18.40 5.93 -33.36
N PRO A 106 18.45 7.27 -33.32
CA PRO A 106 17.98 8.10 -34.44
C PRO A 106 18.88 7.96 -35.67
N THR A 107 20.15 7.62 -35.44
CA THR A 107 21.13 7.31 -36.50
C THR A 107 21.99 6.12 -36.09
N ALA A 108 22.74 5.57 -37.05
CA ALA A 108 23.68 4.49 -36.77
C ALA A 108 24.71 4.93 -35.72
N GLN A 109 24.78 4.16 -34.63
CA GLN A 109 25.70 4.43 -33.52
C GLN A 109 27.11 3.96 -33.85
N PRO A 110 28.15 4.50 -33.18
CA PRO A 110 29.51 3.99 -33.33
C PRO A 110 29.62 2.49 -33.01
N GLU A 111 30.54 1.79 -33.67
CA GLU A 111 30.75 0.35 -33.45
C GLU A 111 31.14 0.10 -31.99
N TRP A 112 30.45 -0.87 -31.36
CA TRP A 112 30.57 -1.25 -29.95
C TRP A 112 29.93 -0.31 -28.93
N SER A 113 29.02 0.56 -29.36
CA SER A 113 28.13 1.29 -28.45
C SER A 113 27.29 0.30 -27.63
N ALA A 114 27.37 0.34 -26.30
CA ALA A 114 26.80 -0.70 -25.44
C ALA A 114 25.42 -0.32 -24.89
N ILE A 115 24.53 -1.29 -24.72
CA ILE A 115 23.39 -1.13 -23.80
C ILE A 115 23.93 -1.26 -22.38
N ILE A 116 24.72 -2.32 -22.13
CA ILE A 116 25.44 -2.55 -20.87
C ILE A 116 26.78 -3.23 -21.16
N MET A 117 27.87 -2.79 -20.53
CA MET A 117 29.21 -3.35 -20.75
C MET A 117 30.06 -3.34 -19.47
N HIS A 118 30.67 -4.46 -19.17
CA HIS A 118 31.69 -4.61 -18.13
C HIS A 118 33.10 -4.39 -18.67
N ARG A 119 33.89 -3.55 -18.00
CA ARG A 119 35.33 -3.37 -18.30
C ARG A 119 36.16 -3.01 -17.07
N ASN A 120 37.36 -3.62 -16.99
CA ASN A 120 38.49 -3.27 -16.12
C ASN A 120 38.17 -3.21 -14.60
N PRO A 121 38.73 -4.08 -13.74
CA PRO A 121 39.80 -5.07 -13.99
C PRO A 121 39.35 -6.45 -14.52
N GLY A 122 38.15 -6.70 -15.02
CA GLY A 122 37.79 -8.03 -15.57
C GLY A 122 37.62 -8.12 -17.12
N PRO A 123 37.25 -9.31 -17.63
CA PRO A 123 37.12 -9.57 -19.08
C PRO A 123 35.92 -8.84 -19.71
N ALA A 124 35.99 -8.61 -21.02
CA ALA A 124 34.85 -8.07 -21.79
C ALA A 124 33.62 -8.97 -21.64
N SER A 125 32.57 -8.41 -21.06
CA SER A 125 31.25 -9.03 -20.99
C SER A 125 30.20 -7.94 -21.11
N GLY A 126 29.17 -8.14 -21.93
CA GLY A 126 28.17 -7.09 -22.14
C GLY A 126 27.40 -7.26 -23.43
N PHE A 127 26.44 -6.36 -23.64
CA PHE A 127 25.52 -6.35 -24.76
C PHE A 127 25.60 -5.01 -25.49
N ASN A 128 25.81 -5.04 -26.80
CA ASN A 128 26.18 -3.87 -27.58
C ASN A 128 25.58 -3.85 -29.00
N LEU A 129 25.75 -2.71 -29.65
CA LEU A 129 25.41 -2.45 -31.03
C LEU A 129 26.68 -2.31 -31.88
N LEU A 130 26.61 -2.71 -33.14
CA LEU A 130 27.63 -2.48 -34.15
C LEU A 130 27.27 -1.29 -35.05
N GLY A 131 28.24 -0.80 -35.83
CA GLY A 131 28.05 0.39 -36.68
C GLY A 131 26.99 0.23 -37.78
N ASP A 132 26.57 -1.01 -38.07
CA ASP A 132 25.48 -1.36 -38.98
C ASP A 132 24.15 -1.66 -38.26
N GLN A 133 24.03 -1.28 -36.97
CA GLN A 133 22.92 -1.56 -36.05
C GLN A 133 22.74 -3.04 -35.70
N GLN A 134 23.71 -3.90 -36.01
CA GLN A 134 23.63 -5.27 -35.59
C GLN A 134 23.86 -5.39 -34.07
N LEU A 135 22.94 -6.04 -33.37
CA LEU A 135 23.12 -6.41 -31.96
C LEU A 135 24.29 -7.39 -31.83
N ALA A 136 25.06 -7.31 -30.76
CA ALA A 136 26.16 -8.21 -30.47
C ALA A 136 26.36 -8.33 -28.96
N TYR A 137 27.00 -9.41 -28.50
CA TYR A 137 27.44 -9.49 -27.10
C TYR A 137 28.89 -9.96 -26.99
N HIS A 138 29.45 -9.72 -25.82
CA HIS A 138 30.73 -10.22 -25.35
C HIS A 138 30.50 -11.07 -24.10
N TRP A 139 31.27 -12.15 -23.95
CA TRP A 139 31.29 -12.94 -22.72
C TRP A 139 32.68 -13.52 -22.45
N ASN A 140 33.27 -13.18 -21.31
CA ASN A 140 34.54 -13.70 -20.80
C ASN A 140 35.77 -13.49 -21.71
N ASP A 141 35.71 -12.55 -22.66
CA ASP A 141 36.71 -12.43 -23.73
C ASP A 141 37.00 -13.75 -24.51
N ALA A 142 36.11 -14.74 -24.45
CA ALA A 142 36.33 -16.02 -25.11
C ALA A 142 36.12 -15.89 -26.62
N SER A 143 36.95 -16.54 -27.42
CA SER A 143 36.97 -16.33 -28.89
C SER A 143 35.65 -16.65 -29.61
N SER A 144 34.81 -17.53 -29.04
CA SER A 144 33.51 -17.93 -29.58
C SER A 144 32.35 -17.01 -29.18
N THR A 145 32.57 -16.15 -28.20
CA THR A 145 31.57 -15.26 -27.59
C THR A 145 32.03 -13.81 -27.57
N TRP A 146 33.19 -13.50 -28.15
CA TRP A 146 33.70 -12.14 -28.32
C TRP A 146 33.07 -11.51 -29.56
N SER A 147 32.34 -10.40 -29.39
CA SER A 147 31.63 -9.69 -30.46
C SER A 147 30.79 -10.64 -31.31
N PHE A 148 30.07 -11.58 -30.68
CA PHE A 148 29.22 -12.51 -31.42
C PHE A 148 28.09 -11.75 -32.12
N ARG A 149 27.84 -12.10 -33.39
CA ARG A 149 27.04 -11.37 -34.36
C ARG A 149 25.87 -12.22 -34.87
N PRO A 150 24.66 -12.08 -34.33
CA PRO A 150 23.51 -12.95 -34.62
C PRO A 150 22.78 -12.61 -35.93
N GLN A 151 23.15 -11.53 -36.63
CA GLN A 151 22.36 -10.97 -37.75
C GLN A 151 20.96 -10.47 -37.33
N VAL A 152 20.83 -10.00 -36.09
CA VAL A 152 19.66 -9.28 -35.58
C VAL A 152 20.01 -7.80 -35.56
N PHE A 153 19.15 -6.97 -36.13
CA PHE A 153 19.40 -5.54 -36.34
C PHE A 153 18.39 -4.72 -35.56
N HIS A 154 18.88 -3.76 -34.78
CA HIS A 154 18.06 -2.72 -34.15
C HIS A 154 17.55 -1.74 -35.24
N PRO A 155 16.29 -1.34 -35.21
CA PRO A 155 15.74 -0.39 -36.18
C PRO A 155 16.13 1.07 -35.88
N LEU A 156 16.42 1.87 -36.91
CA LEU A 156 16.65 3.30 -36.71
C LEU A 156 15.35 4.05 -36.43
N ASP A 157 15.48 5.12 -35.64
CA ASP A 157 14.44 6.14 -35.44
C ASP A 157 13.15 5.58 -34.81
N GLU A 158 13.26 4.48 -34.07
CA GLU A 158 12.20 3.92 -33.23
C GLU A 158 12.78 3.24 -31.99
N TRP A 159 11.99 3.16 -30.93
CA TRP A 159 12.32 2.40 -29.73
C TRP A 159 12.23 0.91 -30.01
N ALA A 160 13.20 0.13 -29.52
CA ALA A 160 13.11 -1.32 -29.51
C ALA A 160 13.71 -1.90 -28.24
N HIS A 161 12.99 -2.83 -27.62
CA HIS A 161 13.49 -3.59 -26.49
C HIS A 161 14.46 -4.66 -26.98
N CYS A 162 15.70 -4.58 -26.51
CA CYS A 162 16.78 -5.46 -26.90
C CYS A 162 17.19 -6.29 -25.69
N ALA A 163 17.32 -7.61 -25.84
CA ALA A 163 17.84 -8.44 -24.77
C ALA A 163 18.74 -9.57 -25.26
N VAL A 164 19.64 -10.01 -24.39
CA VAL A 164 20.38 -11.27 -24.53
C VAL A 164 20.40 -12.02 -23.20
N THR A 165 20.01 -13.30 -23.25
CA THR A 165 20.14 -14.24 -22.13
C THR A 165 21.33 -15.14 -22.39
N VAL A 166 22.16 -15.39 -21.38
CA VAL A 166 23.35 -16.24 -21.42
C VAL A 166 23.16 -17.37 -20.44
N GLU A 167 23.21 -18.60 -20.93
CA GLU A 167 23.26 -19.85 -20.19
C GLU A 167 24.64 -20.50 -20.41
N PRO A 168 25.07 -21.49 -19.59
CA PRO A 168 26.39 -22.12 -19.74
C PRO A 168 26.67 -22.76 -21.12
N ASP A 169 25.64 -23.08 -21.89
CA ASP A 169 25.74 -23.79 -23.18
C ASP A 169 25.18 -23.02 -24.39
N LYS A 170 24.62 -21.82 -24.18
CA LYS A 170 24.11 -20.96 -25.26
C LYS A 170 23.86 -19.52 -24.80
N ALA A 171 23.72 -18.62 -25.78
CA ALA A 171 23.09 -17.32 -25.56
C ALA A 171 21.94 -17.10 -26.55
N THR A 172 20.83 -16.52 -26.08
CA THR A 172 19.64 -16.23 -26.90
C THR A 172 19.41 -14.73 -26.98
N PHE A 173 19.25 -14.20 -28.19
CA PHE A 173 18.90 -12.80 -28.42
C PHE A 173 17.40 -12.66 -28.57
N TYR A 174 16.86 -11.55 -28.06
CA TYR A 174 15.48 -11.13 -28.20
C TYR A 174 15.44 -9.71 -28.74
N LEU A 175 14.48 -9.46 -29.64
CA LEU A 175 14.14 -8.14 -30.12
C LEU A 175 12.63 -7.98 -29.98
N ASN A 176 12.20 -6.96 -29.26
CA ASN A 176 10.78 -6.70 -28.91
C ASN A 176 10.10 -7.96 -28.36
N GLY A 177 10.75 -8.60 -27.39
CA GLY A 177 10.16 -9.72 -26.64
C GLY A 177 10.14 -11.06 -27.38
N VAL A 178 10.67 -11.12 -28.62
CA VAL A 178 10.66 -12.32 -29.45
C VAL A 178 12.06 -12.88 -29.63
N ALA A 179 12.24 -14.18 -29.34
CA ALA A 179 13.50 -14.88 -29.56
C ALA A 179 13.91 -14.83 -31.04
N SER A 180 15.05 -14.21 -31.32
CA SER A 180 15.50 -13.86 -32.68
C SER A 180 16.70 -14.68 -33.17
N ALA A 181 17.62 -15.07 -32.27
CA ALA A 181 18.81 -15.85 -32.63
C ALA A 181 19.42 -16.56 -31.42
N VAL A 182 20.19 -17.63 -31.66
CA VAL A 182 20.89 -18.41 -30.63
C VAL A 182 22.35 -18.63 -31.02
N ASN A 183 23.28 -18.38 -30.10
CA ASN A 183 24.67 -18.84 -30.17
C ASN A 183 24.84 -20.08 -29.29
N ALA A 184 24.79 -21.29 -29.87
CA ALA A 184 24.91 -22.54 -29.13
C ALA A 184 26.38 -22.98 -28.99
N VAL A 185 27.09 -22.37 -28.04
CA VAL A 185 28.49 -22.65 -27.68
C VAL A 185 28.63 -22.59 -26.16
N GLU A 186 29.74 -23.09 -25.61
CA GLU A 186 29.98 -22.98 -24.17
C GLU A 186 30.29 -21.53 -23.75
N HIS A 187 29.66 -21.10 -22.64
CA HIS A 187 29.84 -19.81 -21.98
C HIS A 187 30.46 -20.03 -20.60
N PRO A 188 31.80 -20.00 -20.46
CA PRO A 188 32.45 -20.19 -19.18
C PRO A 188 32.12 -19.04 -18.22
N SER A 189 32.05 -19.34 -16.92
CA SER A 189 31.79 -18.34 -15.88
C SER A 189 32.74 -17.14 -15.96
N ILE A 190 32.21 -15.97 -15.67
CA ILE A 190 32.93 -14.69 -15.67
C ILE A 190 33.02 -14.12 -14.26
N ILE A 191 34.06 -13.32 -14.06
CA ILE A 191 34.16 -12.39 -12.93
C ILE A 191 33.74 -11.01 -13.47
N TRP A 192 32.83 -10.36 -12.76
CA TRP A 192 32.31 -9.02 -13.06
C TRP A 192 32.70 -8.08 -11.91
N ASP A 193 34.00 -7.79 -11.82
CA ASP A 193 34.69 -7.06 -10.74
C ASP A 193 35.13 -5.64 -11.14
N GLY A 194 34.79 -5.22 -12.34
CA GLY A 194 35.05 -3.90 -12.89
C GLY A 194 33.79 -3.06 -13.03
N PHE A 195 34.00 -1.84 -13.49
CA PHE A 195 32.92 -0.91 -13.76
C PHE A 195 31.96 -1.47 -14.81
N THR A 196 30.68 -1.17 -14.61
CA THR A 196 29.62 -1.42 -15.58
C THR A 196 29.29 -0.09 -16.26
N TYR A 197 29.12 -0.12 -17.57
CA TYR A 197 28.90 1.07 -18.38
C TYR A 197 27.63 0.93 -19.22
N LEU A 198 26.76 1.94 -19.17
CA LEU A 198 25.63 2.04 -20.08
C LEU A 198 25.95 3.03 -21.20
N GLY A 199 25.57 2.67 -22.42
CA GLY A 199 25.72 3.51 -23.61
C GLY A 199 27.14 3.59 -24.19
N GLY A 200 28.10 2.82 -23.69
CA GLY A 200 29.46 2.81 -24.24
C GLY A 200 30.40 1.75 -23.68
N ASP A 201 31.57 1.62 -24.31
CA ASP A 201 32.62 0.66 -23.94
C ASP A 201 33.75 1.34 -23.13
N GLY A 202 33.45 1.75 -21.89
CA GLY A 202 34.41 2.16 -20.86
C GLY A 202 35.40 3.28 -21.23
N ASN A 203 36.66 3.08 -20.77
CA ASN A 203 37.69 4.10 -20.49
C ASN A 203 38.00 5.14 -21.60
N GLU A 204 38.82 6.13 -21.25
CA GLU A 204 39.21 7.27 -22.09
C GLU A 204 39.80 6.92 -23.48
N GLN A 205 40.25 5.68 -23.70
CA GLN A 205 40.78 5.24 -25.00
C GLN A 205 39.68 4.87 -26.01
N TRP A 206 38.44 4.69 -25.55
CA TRP A 206 37.35 4.11 -26.32
C TRP A 206 36.17 5.06 -26.53
N VAL A 207 36.40 6.37 -26.48
CA VAL A 207 35.38 7.40 -26.75
C VAL A 207 34.66 7.18 -28.08
N GLY A 208 35.36 6.66 -29.10
CA GLY A 208 34.76 6.31 -30.40
C GLY A 208 33.82 5.10 -30.39
N ARG A 209 33.56 4.49 -29.22
CA ARG A 209 32.64 3.35 -29.00
C ARG A 209 31.45 3.73 -28.11
N ARG A 210 31.21 5.02 -27.91
CA ARG A 210 30.10 5.53 -27.10
C ARG A 210 28.96 5.94 -28.01
N MET A 211 27.73 5.79 -27.52
CA MET A 211 26.54 6.28 -28.20
C MET A 211 26.66 7.78 -28.44
N ASN A 212 26.08 8.23 -29.55
CA ASN A 212 26.07 9.62 -29.94
C ASN A 212 24.70 10.00 -30.52
N GLY A 213 23.87 10.56 -29.66
CA GLY A 213 22.46 10.85 -29.87
C GLY A 213 21.53 9.65 -29.70
N GLY A 214 22.02 8.51 -29.21
CA GLY A 214 21.17 7.36 -28.84
C GLY A 214 20.69 7.46 -27.39
N SER A 215 19.51 6.93 -27.11
CA SER A 215 18.91 6.93 -25.77
C SER A 215 18.75 5.51 -25.23
N LEU A 216 18.94 5.38 -23.92
CA LEU A 216 18.69 4.16 -23.15
C LEU A 216 17.61 4.42 -22.11
N ASP A 217 16.82 3.38 -21.85
CA ASP A 217 15.71 3.37 -20.93
C ASP A 217 15.53 1.92 -20.41
N ASP A 218 15.06 1.77 -19.18
CA ASP A 218 14.66 0.49 -18.58
C ASP A 218 15.72 -0.62 -18.70
N VAL A 219 16.98 -0.27 -18.47
CA VAL A 219 18.10 -1.21 -18.60
C VAL A 219 18.09 -2.16 -17.41
N CYS A 220 17.95 -3.47 -17.66
CA CYS A 220 17.88 -4.50 -16.64
C CYS A 220 19.05 -5.48 -16.72
N PHE A 221 19.56 -5.90 -15.57
CA PHE A 221 20.63 -6.90 -15.46
C PHE A 221 20.28 -7.97 -14.42
N PHE A 222 20.29 -9.25 -14.82
CA PHE A 222 20.01 -10.38 -13.95
C PHE A 222 21.18 -11.37 -13.92
N SER A 223 21.37 -12.04 -12.77
CA SER A 223 22.35 -13.10 -12.55
C SER A 223 21.88 -14.48 -13.04
N ARG A 224 20.77 -14.55 -13.78
CA ARG A 224 20.20 -15.76 -14.38
C ARG A 224 19.71 -15.50 -15.80
N ALA A 225 19.58 -16.56 -16.60
CA ALA A 225 18.89 -16.47 -17.87
C ALA A 225 17.36 -16.39 -17.65
N LEU A 226 16.73 -15.33 -18.17
CA LEU A 226 15.27 -15.20 -18.19
C LEU A 226 14.66 -16.04 -19.31
N SER A 227 13.44 -16.52 -19.10
CA SER A 227 12.60 -17.14 -20.12
C SER A 227 12.00 -16.08 -21.07
N GLU A 228 11.45 -16.51 -22.21
CA GLU A 228 10.82 -15.58 -23.16
C GLU A 228 9.63 -14.82 -22.55
N ASP A 229 8.81 -15.49 -21.72
CA ASP A 229 7.69 -14.85 -21.01
C ASP A 229 8.18 -13.80 -19.99
N GLU A 230 9.30 -14.07 -19.32
CA GLU A 230 9.94 -13.13 -18.39
C GLU A 230 10.58 -11.95 -19.15
N ILE A 231 11.16 -12.18 -20.34
CA ILE A 231 11.63 -11.11 -21.23
C ILE A 231 10.46 -10.24 -21.71
N GLN A 232 9.31 -10.83 -22.03
CA GLN A 232 8.10 -10.08 -22.37
C GLN A 232 7.55 -9.29 -21.18
N THR A 233 7.70 -9.81 -19.96
CA THR A 233 7.31 -9.14 -18.73
C THR A 233 8.16 -7.89 -18.50
N ILE A 234 9.49 -7.99 -18.53
CA ILE A 234 10.37 -6.81 -18.35
C ILE A 234 10.29 -5.83 -19.52
N MET A 235 9.96 -6.30 -20.73
CA MET A 235 9.70 -5.41 -21.88
C MET A 235 8.46 -4.54 -21.68
N GLY A 236 7.43 -5.08 -21.02
CA GLY A 236 6.20 -4.35 -20.69
C GLY A 236 6.38 -3.29 -19.58
N GLY A 237 7.58 -3.17 -19.02
CA GLY A 237 7.87 -2.28 -17.90
C GLY A 237 7.07 -2.64 -16.64
N PRO A 238 7.05 -1.74 -15.64
CA PRO A 238 6.24 -1.90 -14.44
C PRO A 238 4.73 -1.82 -14.72
N GLY A 239 4.26 -1.42 -15.90
CA GLY A 239 2.84 -1.12 -16.16
C GLY A 239 1.85 -2.20 -15.69
N ALA A 240 2.14 -3.49 -15.89
CA ALA A 240 1.27 -4.57 -15.42
C ALA A 240 1.50 -4.95 -13.94
N ALA A 241 2.75 -4.98 -13.49
CA ALA A 241 3.10 -5.33 -12.11
C ALA A 241 2.71 -4.22 -11.11
N GLY A 242 3.03 -2.99 -11.48
CA GLY A 242 2.61 -1.75 -10.86
C GLY A 242 1.09 -1.59 -10.83
N LEU A 243 0.39 -1.87 -11.94
CA LEU A 243 -1.08 -1.86 -11.92
C LEU A 243 -1.66 -2.89 -10.95
N ALA A 244 -1.09 -4.09 -10.87
CA ALA A 244 -1.52 -5.10 -9.90
C ALA A 244 -1.21 -4.70 -8.44
N LYS A 245 -0.06 -4.06 -8.18
CA LYS A 245 0.27 -3.55 -6.83
C LYS A 245 -0.61 -2.37 -6.45
N TRP A 246 -0.86 -1.45 -7.38
CA TRP A 246 -1.82 -0.37 -7.22
C TRP A 246 -3.21 -0.90 -6.94
N GLU A 247 -3.69 -1.91 -7.68
CA GLU A 247 -5.01 -2.50 -7.46
C GLU A 247 -5.15 -3.07 -6.04
N ASN A 248 -4.10 -3.75 -5.55
CA ASN A 248 -4.08 -4.26 -4.18
C ASN A 248 -4.05 -3.12 -3.13
N ALA A 249 -3.23 -2.09 -3.34
CA ALA A 249 -3.13 -0.94 -2.45
C ALA A 249 -4.45 -0.14 -2.41
N ALA A 250 -5.02 0.14 -3.58
CA ALA A 250 -6.29 0.80 -3.75
C ALA A 250 -7.42 -0.01 -3.07
N ALA A 251 -7.45 -1.33 -3.23
CA ALA A 251 -8.43 -2.21 -2.59
C ALA A 251 -8.34 -2.19 -1.05
N ALA A 252 -7.13 -2.04 -0.49
CA ALA A 252 -6.96 -1.92 0.97
C ALA A 252 -7.65 -0.68 1.54
N ALA A 253 -7.77 0.38 0.74
CA ALA A 253 -8.51 1.60 1.07
C ALA A 253 -10.04 1.49 0.82
N GLU A 254 -10.55 0.32 0.42
CA GLU A 254 -11.98 0.01 0.26
C GLU A 254 -12.75 1.01 -0.62
N PRO A 255 -12.44 1.10 -1.92
CA PRO A 255 -13.17 1.94 -2.84
C PRO A 255 -14.60 1.41 -3.03
N THR A 256 -15.54 2.33 -3.18
CA THR A 256 -16.92 2.00 -3.58
C THR A 256 -16.98 1.45 -5.01
N PHE A 257 -16.05 1.89 -5.87
CA PHE A 257 -15.88 1.40 -7.24
C PHE A 257 -14.41 1.32 -7.60
N SER A 258 -13.98 0.23 -8.22
CA SER A 258 -12.66 0.14 -8.86
C SER A 258 -12.70 -0.66 -10.16
N ALA A 259 -11.80 -0.32 -11.07
CA ALA A 259 -11.61 -1.02 -12.34
C ALA A 259 -10.17 -0.84 -12.85
N THR A 260 -9.68 -1.83 -13.59
CA THR A 260 -8.39 -1.79 -14.28
C THR A 260 -8.59 -2.00 -15.78
N ASN A 261 -7.67 -1.50 -16.61
CA ASN A 261 -7.73 -1.53 -18.08
C ASN A 261 -9.08 -1.00 -18.58
N VAL A 262 -9.43 0.22 -18.17
CA VAL A 262 -10.78 0.76 -18.29
C VAL A 262 -11.06 1.19 -19.73
N GLU A 263 -12.06 0.57 -20.35
CA GLU A 263 -12.58 1.00 -21.65
C GLU A 263 -13.50 2.22 -21.50
N ASP A 264 -13.56 3.08 -22.52
CA ASP A 264 -14.47 4.22 -22.50
C ASP A 264 -15.93 3.77 -22.41
N GLY A 265 -16.67 4.27 -21.40
CA GLY A 265 -17.95 3.66 -21.08
C GLY A 265 -18.77 4.37 -20.01
N LEU A 266 -20.00 3.86 -19.84
CA LEU A 266 -20.85 4.19 -18.71
C LEU A 266 -20.57 3.22 -17.57
N TYR A 267 -20.27 3.76 -16.40
CA TYR A 267 -20.00 3.01 -15.17
C TYR A 267 -20.91 3.50 -14.06
N ASP A 268 -21.36 2.58 -13.21
CA ASP A 268 -22.06 2.92 -11.97
C ASP A 268 -21.03 2.91 -10.83
N ILE A 269 -20.69 4.10 -10.32
CA ILE A 269 -19.68 4.27 -9.26
C ILE A 269 -20.30 4.21 -7.85
N GLY A 270 -21.58 3.83 -7.74
CA GLY A 270 -22.30 3.75 -6.48
C GLY A 270 -22.93 5.07 -6.04
N GLU A 271 -23.75 5.00 -5.01
CA GLU A 271 -24.40 6.17 -4.40
C GLU A 271 -23.46 6.78 -3.36
N LEU A 272 -22.80 7.87 -3.75
CA LEU A 272 -21.78 8.57 -2.95
C LEU A 272 -22.35 9.86 -2.33
N SER A 273 -21.84 10.23 -1.15
CA SER A 273 -22.23 11.44 -0.41
C SER A 273 -21.11 11.94 0.51
N GLY A 274 -21.10 13.25 0.79
CA GLY A 274 -20.03 13.85 1.60
C GLY A 274 -18.74 14.04 0.80
N ASP A 275 -17.61 13.73 1.41
CA ASP A 275 -16.29 13.82 0.76
C ASP A 275 -16.07 12.63 -0.16
N ILE A 276 -15.53 12.87 -1.37
CA ILE A 276 -15.36 11.83 -2.38
C ILE A 276 -13.96 11.94 -2.99
N SER A 277 -13.25 10.81 -3.11
CA SER A 277 -11.97 10.74 -3.82
C SER A 277 -12.12 10.01 -5.15
N TYR A 278 -11.57 10.58 -6.21
CA TYR A 278 -11.46 9.97 -7.54
C TYR A 278 -9.99 9.79 -7.89
N GLU A 279 -9.56 8.55 -7.96
CA GLU A 279 -8.19 8.17 -8.26
C GLU A 279 -8.09 7.55 -9.65
N PHE A 280 -7.07 7.94 -10.40
CA PHE A 280 -6.80 7.44 -11.73
C PHE A 280 -5.31 7.14 -11.93
N ILE A 281 -5.03 6.10 -12.73
CA ILE A 281 -3.76 5.91 -13.41
C ILE A 281 -4.03 6.07 -14.90
N VAL A 282 -3.45 7.09 -15.53
CA VAL A 282 -3.76 7.46 -16.93
C VAL A 282 -2.53 7.82 -17.72
N GLN A 283 -2.60 7.66 -19.04
CA GLN A 283 -1.63 8.21 -19.98
C GLN A 283 -2.40 8.76 -21.17
N SER A 284 -2.34 10.08 -21.39
CA SER A 284 -2.92 10.65 -22.59
C SER A 284 -2.01 10.40 -23.79
N ASN A 285 -2.54 10.60 -24.99
CA ASN A 285 -1.77 10.64 -26.22
C ASN A 285 -0.66 11.71 -26.14
N PRO A 286 0.61 11.40 -26.51
CA PRO A 286 1.69 12.39 -26.51
C PRO A 286 1.49 13.51 -27.53
N ASP A 287 0.82 13.22 -28.65
CA ASP A 287 0.48 14.18 -29.70
C ASP A 287 -0.87 14.87 -29.44
N GLU A 288 -1.26 15.03 -28.17
CA GLU A 288 -2.59 15.47 -27.80
C GLU A 288 -2.97 16.84 -28.40
N THR A 289 -4.16 16.91 -28.99
CA THR A 289 -4.68 18.11 -29.69
C THR A 289 -6.13 18.44 -29.38
N GLN A 290 -6.80 17.69 -28.50
CA GLN A 290 -8.17 18.00 -28.13
C GLN A 290 -8.24 19.26 -27.28
N ALA A 291 -9.31 20.01 -27.51
CA ALA A 291 -9.59 21.24 -26.81
C ALA A 291 -9.99 21.03 -25.33
N SER A 292 -10.41 19.82 -24.98
CA SER A 292 -10.82 19.42 -23.63
C SER A 292 -10.95 17.90 -23.58
N MET A 293 -10.52 17.29 -22.48
CA MET A 293 -10.62 15.85 -22.25
C MET A 293 -11.16 15.56 -20.84
N CYS A 294 -12.22 14.77 -20.76
CA CYS A 294 -12.89 14.42 -19.52
C CYS A 294 -12.48 13.02 -19.08
N LEU A 295 -11.92 12.89 -17.88
CA LEU A 295 -11.59 11.60 -17.28
C LEU A 295 -12.85 10.89 -16.79
N ILE A 296 -13.71 11.65 -16.12
CA ILE A 296 -14.99 11.20 -15.59
C ILE A 296 -16.00 12.34 -15.63
N GLY A 297 -17.23 12.08 -16.07
CA GLY A 297 -18.25 13.13 -16.06
C GLY A 297 -19.61 12.72 -16.59
N ARG A 298 -20.60 13.56 -16.31
CA ARG A 298 -21.96 13.42 -16.85
C ARG A 298 -22.68 14.76 -16.94
N ARG A 299 -23.69 14.84 -17.81
CA ARG A 299 -24.71 15.91 -17.84
C ARG A 299 -26.01 15.43 -18.45
N ASP A 300 -27.07 16.22 -18.32
CA ASP A 300 -28.39 15.96 -18.91
C ASP A 300 -29.11 14.67 -18.41
N PHE A 301 -28.52 13.92 -17.47
CA PHE A 301 -29.15 12.84 -16.71
C PHE A 301 -28.56 12.74 -15.29
N GLY A 302 -29.29 12.06 -14.39
CA GLY A 302 -28.97 12.03 -12.96
C GLY A 302 -29.10 13.39 -12.28
N ASP A 303 -28.59 13.49 -11.06
CA ASP A 303 -28.80 14.67 -10.19
C ASP A 303 -27.64 15.69 -10.25
N VAL A 304 -26.52 15.35 -10.92
CA VAL A 304 -25.32 16.19 -11.00
C VAL A 304 -24.87 16.37 -12.45
N GLN A 305 -24.43 17.57 -12.81
CA GLN A 305 -23.82 17.88 -14.09
C GLN A 305 -22.39 18.39 -13.88
N ALA A 306 -21.43 17.48 -13.88
CA ALA A 306 -20.04 17.81 -13.58
C ALA A 306 -19.08 16.89 -14.34
N GLY A 307 -17.81 17.29 -14.42
CA GLY A 307 -16.73 16.44 -14.93
C GLY A 307 -15.36 16.86 -14.39
N LEU A 308 -14.50 15.88 -14.15
CA LEU A 308 -13.07 16.06 -13.87
C LEU A 308 -12.29 15.82 -15.16
N LYS A 309 -11.28 16.66 -15.41
CA LYS A 309 -10.69 16.81 -16.74
C LYS A 309 -9.17 16.67 -16.71
N PHE A 310 -8.65 15.93 -17.68
CA PHE A 310 -7.22 15.90 -17.96
C PHE A 310 -6.75 17.19 -18.66
N GLU A 311 -7.57 17.69 -19.59
CA GLU A 311 -7.35 18.95 -20.30
C GLU A 311 -8.56 19.87 -20.10
N GLN A 312 -8.33 21.02 -19.47
CA GLN A 312 -9.37 22.00 -19.23
C GLN A 312 -9.75 22.76 -20.51
N TRP A 313 -11.05 22.94 -20.74
CA TRP A 313 -11.53 23.73 -21.86
C TRP A 313 -11.07 25.20 -21.73
N ASN A 314 -10.39 25.81 -22.71
CA ASN A 314 -10.05 25.28 -24.05
C ASN A 314 -8.55 25.42 -24.36
N ASN A 315 -7.83 24.30 -24.50
CA ASN A 315 -6.40 24.22 -24.79
C ASN A 315 -5.56 25.01 -23.76
N THR A 316 -5.80 24.71 -22.49
CA THR A 316 -5.07 25.26 -21.35
C THR A 316 -3.72 24.58 -21.13
N GLY A 317 -3.59 23.29 -21.48
CA GLY A 317 -2.45 22.47 -21.07
C GLY A 317 -2.46 22.17 -19.58
N THR A 318 -3.63 22.23 -18.92
CA THR A 318 -3.76 22.05 -17.48
C THR A 318 -4.93 21.14 -17.12
N TYR A 319 -4.82 20.50 -15.95
CA TYR A 319 -5.91 19.73 -15.35
C TYR A 319 -7.07 20.65 -14.95
N GLY A 320 -8.30 20.13 -15.01
CA GLY A 320 -9.50 20.94 -14.82
C GLY A 320 -10.68 20.23 -14.21
N ALA A 321 -11.73 21.01 -13.98
CA ALA A 321 -13.05 20.52 -13.64
C ALA A 321 -14.13 21.44 -14.21
N THR A 322 -15.29 20.89 -14.53
CA THR A 322 -16.43 21.66 -15.01
C THR A 322 -17.68 21.34 -14.21
N ILE A 323 -18.41 22.37 -13.77
CA ILE A 323 -19.84 22.25 -13.46
C ILE A 323 -20.61 22.75 -14.68
N PHE A 324 -21.23 21.85 -15.42
CA PHE A 324 -21.78 22.18 -16.74
C PHE A 324 -22.91 23.21 -16.64
N GLY A 325 -22.84 24.22 -17.51
CA GLY A 325 -23.77 25.35 -17.50
C GLY A 325 -23.53 26.36 -16.39
N VAL A 326 -22.53 26.15 -15.52
CA VAL A 326 -22.17 27.04 -14.42
C VAL A 326 -20.78 27.64 -14.62
N ALA A 327 -19.73 26.81 -14.52
CA ALA A 327 -18.35 27.29 -14.56
C ALA A 327 -17.37 26.17 -14.93
N ASP A 328 -16.26 26.61 -15.53
CA ASP A 328 -15.04 25.85 -15.78
C ASP A 328 -13.99 26.28 -14.76
N TYR A 329 -13.31 25.31 -14.16
CA TYR A 329 -12.31 25.51 -13.12
C TYR A 329 -10.98 24.93 -13.59
N ASP A 330 -9.94 25.74 -13.52
CA ASP A 330 -8.58 25.37 -13.86
C ASP A 330 -7.78 25.27 -12.54
N PHE A 331 -7.13 24.14 -12.32
CA PHE A 331 -6.28 23.94 -11.14
C PHE A 331 -4.98 24.75 -11.24
N GLY A 332 -4.63 25.24 -12.42
CA GLY A 332 -3.36 25.92 -12.71
C GLY A 332 -2.15 24.97 -12.72
N VAL A 333 -2.42 23.67 -12.84
CA VAL A 333 -1.41 22.60 -12.81
C VAL A 333 -1.28 22.05 -14.21
N ALA A 334 -0.08 22.16 -14.79
CA ALA A 334 0.19 21.67 -16.13
C ALA A 334 -0.01 20.15 -16.21
N ASN A 335 -0.61 19.69 -17.31
CA ASN A 335 -0.63 18.26 -17.66
C ASN A 335 0.65 17.88 -18.43
N ASP A 336 0.91 16.58 -18.51
CA ASP A 336 2.09 16.01 -19.18
C ASP A 336 1.66 14.93 -20.18
N PRO A 337 1.29 15.31 -21.41
CA PRO A 337 0.79 14.35 -22.38
C PRO A 337 1.80 13.26 -22.73
N GLY A 338 1.34 12.01 -22.86
CA GLY A 338 2.21 10.87 -23.12
C GLY A 338 2.86 10.26 -21.88
N VAL A 339 2.76 10.90 -20.72
CA VAL A 339 3.37 10.40 -19.48
C VAL A 339 2.32 9.72 -18.60
N VAL A 340 2.63 8.50 -18.14
CA VAL A 340 1.78 7.81 -17.18
C VAL A 340 1.73 8.61 -15.88
N THR A 341 0.53 8.97 -15.45
CA THR A 341 0.30 9.87 -14.34
C THR A 341 -0.72 9.28 -13.37
N HIS A 342 -0.39 9.32 -12.08
CA HIS A 342 -1.33 9.07 -11.01
C HIS A 342 -2.02 10.39 -10.63
N LEU A 343 -3.35 10.41 -10.66
CA LEU A 343 -4.17 11.57 -10.35
C LEU A 343 -5.14 11.23 -9.24
N VAL A 344 -5.22 12.07 -8.21
CA VAL A 344 -6.28 11.99 -7.20
C VAL A 344 -6.97 13.33 -7.08
N PHE A 345 -8.29 13.32 -7.24
CA PHE A 345 -9.16 14.46 -6.98
C PHE A 345 -9.94 14.20 -5.70
N ILE A 346 -9.78 15.05 -4.69
CA ILE A 346 -10.55 14.94 -3.44
C ILE A 346 -11.58 16.06 -3.41
N SER A 347 -12.85 15.73 -3.67
CA SER A 347 -13.96 16.66 -3.53
C SER A 347 -14.39 16.71 -2.08
N ASN A 348 -14.13 17.84 -1.40
CA ASN A 348 -14.56 18.06 -0.03
C ASN A 348 -15.88 18.86 -0.01
N ALA A 349 -16.97 18.21 0.42
CA ALA A 349 -18.30 18.79 0.37
C ALA A 349 -18.49 19.90 1.42
N ASP A 350 -17.90 19.75 2.60
CA ASP A 350 -18.04 20.67 3.72
C ASP A 350 -17.25 21.97 3.51
N LEU A 351 -16.03 21.85 2.98
CA LEU A 351 -15.17 22.97 2.62
C LEU A 351 -15.56 23.60 1.28
N GLY A 352 -16.31 22.87 0.44
CA GLY A 352 -16.72 23.32 -0.88
C GLY A 352 -15.54 23.49 -1.83
N VAL A 353 -14.56 22.59 -1.78
CA VAL A 353 -13.35 22.60 -2.60
C VAL A 353 -13.12 21.25 -3.27
N THR A 354 -12.27 21.21 -4.28
CA THR A 354 -11.72 19.96 -4.82
C THR A 354 -10.23 20.11 -4.94
N ASP A 355 -9.48 19.27 -4.24
CA ASP A 355 -8.03 19.25 -4.24
C ASP A 355 -7.51 18.27 -5.31
N LEU A 356 -6.37 18.59 -5.90
CA LEU A 356 -5.68 17.78 -6.91
C LEU A 356 -4.30 17.36 -6.40
N TYR A 357 -4.06 16.05 -6.47
CA TYR A 357 -2.77 15.42 -6.28
C TYR A 357 -2.30 14.80 -7.59
N VAL A 358 -1.02 15.00 -7.90
CA VAL A 358 -0.35 14.44 -9.08
C VAL A 358 0.87 13.68 -8.62
N ASN A 359 0.95 12.40 -8.98
CA ASN A 359 2.02 11.48 -8.59
C ASN A 359 2.25 11.45 -7.07
N GLY A 360 1.15 11.45 -6.33
CA GLY A 360 1.10 11.42 -4.86
C GLY A 360 1.29 12.76 -4.15
N ALA A 361 1.62 13.83 -4.87
CA ALA A 361 1.92 15.12 -4.25
C ALA A 361 0.80 16.14 -4.52
N TYR A 362 0.45 16.94 -3.52
CA TYR A 362 -0.51 18.03 -3.67
C TYR A 362 -0.03 19.04 -4.72
N ARG A 363 -0.93 19.50 -5.59
CA ARG A 363 -0.61 20.46 -6.65
C ARG A 363 -1.51 21.68 -6.70
N GLY A 364 -2.77 21.57 -6.28
CA GLY A 364 -3.69 22.70 -6.32
C GLY A 364 -5.09 22.35 -5.85
N SER A 365 -5.95 23.36 -5.82
CA SER A 365 -7.34 23.24 -5.40
C SER A 365 -8.23 24.21 -6.16
N VAL A 366 -9.47 23.81 -6.43
CA VAL A 366 -10.51 24.67 -7.00
C VAL A 366 -11.60 24.96 -5.96
N PRO A 367 -12.20 26.16 -5.95
CA PRO A 367 -13.13 26.60 -4.92
C PRO A 367 -14.56 26.08 -5.16
N THR A 368 -14.70 24.80 -5.49
CA THR A 368 -15.98 24.10 -5.60
C THR A 368 -15.79 22.61 -5.31
N ALA A 369 -16.79 21.96 -4.72
CA ALA A 369 -16.82 20.50 -4.62
C ALA A 369 -17.35 19.92 -5.95
N ILE A 370 -16.58 19.01 -6.57
CA ILE A 370 -16.95 18.32 -7.80
C ILE A 370 -17.39 16.90 -7.45
N THR A 371 -18.67 16.74 -7.12
CA THR A 371 -19.23 15.48 -6.60
C THR A 371 -20.00 14.71 -7.68
N LEU A 372 -19.40 13.67 -8.24
CA LEU A 372 -20.01 12.69 -9.13
C LEU A 372 -20.45 11.43 -8.35
N SER A 373 -21.64 10.92 -8.65
CA SER A 373 -22.29 9.77 -7.97
C SER A 373 -23.27 9.08 -8.94
N GLY A 374 -23.46 7.76 -8.76
CA GLY A 374 -24.26 6.89 -9.60
C GLY A 374 -23.64 6.65 -10.98
N VAL A 375 -24.49 6.59 -12.02
CA VAL A 375 -24.01 6.37 -13.39
C VAL A 375 -23.29 7.61 -13.94
N VAL A 376 -22.07 7.40 -14.44
CA VAL A 376 -21.14 8.40 -15.00
C VAL A 376 -20.47 7.88 -16.28
N GLY A 377 -19.95 8.77 -17.12
CA GLY A 377 -18.98 8.40 -18.16
C GLY A 377 -17.57 8.36 -17.58
N ILE A 378 -16.79 7.33 -17.91
CA ILE A 378 -15.34 7.26 -17.66
C ILE A 378 -14.66 7.12 -19.02
N GLY A 379 -13.58 7.86 -19.24
CA GLY A 379 -12.97 8.05 -20.56
C GLY A 379 -13.65 9.13 -21.41
N TYR A 380 -14.80 9.65 -20.98
CA TYR A 380 -15.47 10.81 -21.56
C TYR A 380 -16.50 11.41 -20.59
N GLY A 381 -17.05 12.58 -20.94
CA GLY A 381 -18.25 13.11 -20.31
C GLY A 381 -19.51 12.53 -20.95
N ALA A 382 -20.37 11.83 -20.19
CA ALA A 382 -21.60 11.23 -20.70
C ALA A 382 -22.76 12.23 -20.80
N GLN A 383 -23.68 12.07 -21.77
CA GLN A 383 -24.89 12.90 -21.86
C GLN A 383 -26.13 12.20 -22.42
N ASP A 384 -27.32 12.63 -22.00
CA ASP A 384 -28.64 12.20 -22.53
C ASP A 384 -29.43 13.37 -23.14
N ARG A 385 -28.75 14.16 -23.98
CA ARG A 385 -29.38 15.29 -24.66
C ARG A 385 -30.00 14.85 -25.99
N GLU A 386 -31.29 15.14 -26.17
CA GLU A 386 -32.00 14.83 -27.41
C GLU A 386 -31.29 15.45 -28.64
N GLY A 387 -30.85 14.58 -29.55
CA GLY A 387 -30.21 14.96 -30.81
C GLY A 387 -28.72 15.30 -30.74
N ALA A 388 -28.06 15.07 -29.60
CA ALA A 388 -26.61 15.14 -29.46
C ALA A 388 -25.98 13.73 -29.45
N ASP A 389 -24.66 13.66 -29.63
CA ASP A 389 -23.90 12.42 -29.38
C ASP A 389 -24.02 12.02 -27.90
N PRO A 390 -23.93 10.72 -27.54
CA PRO A 390 -24.10 10.31 -26.14
C PRO A 390 -22.90 10.66 -25.23
N PHE A 391 -21.83 11.20 -25.78
CA PHE A 391 -20.61 11.60 -25.07
C PHE A 391 -20.08 12.96 -25.56
N PHE A 392 -19.14 13.55 -24.82
CA PHE A 392 -18.40 14.77 -25.14
C PHE A 392 -17.07 14.79 -24.37
N ASP A 393 -16.14 15.65 -24.77
CA ASP A 393 -14.80 15.80 -24.16
C ASP A 393 -14.13 14.42 -23.95
N ASP A 394 -13.88 13.71 -25.06
CA ASP A 394 -13.30 12.36 -25.09
C ASP A 394 -11.87 12.38 -24.55
N PHE A 395 -11.49 11.41 -23.72
CA PHE A 395 -10.10 11.27 -23.27
C PHE A 395 -9.31 10.55 -24.36
N ASP A 396 -8.39 11.25 -25.03
CA ASP A 396 -7.46 10.65 -25.99
C ASP A 396 -6.30 10.00 -25.22
N GLY A 397 -6.46 8.74 -24.82
CA GLY A 397 -5.46 8.05 -24.02
C GLY A 397 -5.92 6.71 -23.46
N GLU A 398 -5.14 6.19 -22.53
CA GLU A 398 -5.44 4.97 -21.78
C GLU A 398 -5.68 5.29 -20.30
N ILE A 399 -6.71 4.66 -19.73
CA ILE A 399 -6.99 4.67 -18.29
C ILE A 399 -6.67 3.28 -17.75
N PHE A 400 -5.50 3.13 -17.15
CA PHE A 400 -5.02 1.86 -16.61
C PHE A 400 -5.78 1.45 -15.35
N GLY A 401 -6.14 2.41 -14.49
CA GLY A 401 -6.81 2.16 -13.23
C GLY A 401 -7.74 3.31 -12.83
N VAL A 402 -8.89 2.97 -12.25
CA VAL A 402 -9.79 3.92 -11.59
C VAL A 402 -10.22 3.34 -10.25
N ALA A 403 -10.16 4.15 -9.20
CA ALA A 403 -10.75 3.85 -7.90
C ALA A 403 -11.52 5.07 -7.36
N VAL A 404 -12.71 4.85 -6.84
CA VAL A 404 -13.59 5.90 -6.31
C VAL A 404 -14.01 5.55 -4.89
N TYR A 405 -13.86 6.50 -3.97
CA TYR A 405 -14.04 6.32 -2.53
C TYR A 405 -15.12 7.26 -2.01
N ASP A 406 -16.08 6.77 -1.22
CA ASP A 406 -17.08 7.58 -0.50
C ASP A 406 -16.50 8.27 0.75
N ARG A 407 -15.24 8.72 0.64
CA ARG A 407 -14.48 9.46 1.65
C ARG A 407 -13.28 10.17 1.01
N ALA A 408 -12.70 11.12 1.74
CA ALA A 408 -11.36 11.61 1.44
C ALA A 408 -10.31 10.52 1.69
N LEU A 409 -9.43 10.28 0.73
CA LEU A 409 -8.20 9.52 0.95
C LEU A 409 -7.23 10.34 1.81
N THR A 410 -6.49 9.67 2.67
CA THR A 410 -5.38 10.26 3.42
C THR A 410 -4.15 10.40 2.53
N LEU A 411 -3.20 11.26 2.93
CA LEU A 411 -1.93 11.40 2.20
C LEU A 411 -1.12 10.11 2.21
N GLY A 412 -1.16 9.34 3.31
CA GLY A 412 -0.54 8.03 3.42
C GLY A 412 -1.10 7.06 2.37
N GLU A 413 -2.41 6.96 2.22
CA GLU A 413 -3.05 6.09 1.21
C GLU A 413 -2.70 6.53 -0.22
N ILE A 414 -2.77 7.84 -0.50
CA ILE A 414 -2.38 8.40 -1.79
C ILE A 414 -0.92 8.05 -2.12
N ARG A 415 -0.03 8.14 -1.12
CA ARG A 415 1.38 7.79 -1.26
C ARG A 415 1.57 6.29 -1.47
N THR A 416 0.90 5.44 -0.68
CA THR A 416 0.95 3.99 -0.84
C THR A 416 0.50 3.55 -2.24
N ASN A 417 -0.61 4.10 -2.74
CA ASN A 417 -1.14 3.71 -4.04
C ASN A 417 -0.18 4.11 -5.18
N VAL A 418 0.36 5.33 -5.14
CA VAL A 418 1.28 5.79 -6.20
C VAL A 418 2.61 5.05 -6.17
N ASP A 419 3.15 4.80 -4.98
CA ASP A 419 4.41 4.05 -4.82
C ASP A 419 4.23 2.60 -5.24
N ALA A 420 3.05 2.02 -4.97
CA ALA A 420 2.69 0.70 -5.47
C ALA A 420 2.63 0.66 -7.01
N TYR A 421 2.08 1.68 -7.66
CA TYR A 421 2.05 1.73 -9.13
C TYR A 421 3.45 1.90 -9.74
N PHE A 422 4.20 2.89 -9.27
CA PHE A 422 5.55 3.19 -9.78
C PHE A 422 6.64 2.29 -9.16
N LEU A 423 6.25 1.30 -8.36
CA LEU A 423 7.15 0.37 -7.69
C LEU A 423 8.26 1.06 -6.88
N ARG A 424 7.94 2.19 -6.25
CA ARG A 424 8.88 2.99 -5.47
C ARG A 424 9.18 2.31 -4.14
N GLY A 425 10.47 2.28 -3.80
CA GLY A 425 10.94 1.82 -2.50
C GLY A 425 10.78 2.87 -1.40
N PRO A 426 11.31 2.59 -0.20
CA PRO A 426 11.38 3.56 0.89
C PRO A 426 12.02 4.88 0.44
N SER A 427 11.43 5.99 0.85
CA SER A 427 11.85 7.35 0.46
C SER A 427 11.54 8.31 1.60
N ASP A 428 11.92 9.58 1.46
CA ASP A 428 11.63 10.57 2.51
C ASP A 428 10.12 10.68 2.77
N ILE A 429 9.75 10.40 4.02
CA ILE A 429 8.37 10.47 4.52
C ILE A 429 8.05 11.84 5.14
N THR A 430 9.05 12.72 5.28
CA THR A 430 8.86 14.06 5.81
C THR A 430 8.58 15.07 4.70
N THR A 431 7.88 16.15 5.04
CA THR A 431 7.59 17.21 4.08
C THR A 431 7.47 18.58 4.75
N PRO A 432 7.80 19.68 4.04
CA PRO A 432 7.59 21.02 4.55
C PRO A 432 6.12 21.24 4.94
N GLY A 433 5.89 21.50 6.22
CA GLY A 433 4.55 21.65 6.79
C GLY A 433 4.19 20.61 7.84
N ASP A 434 4.96 19.52 7.96
CA ASP A 434 4.83 18.59 9.08
C ASP A 434 4.95 19.31 10.42
N ALA A 435 4.22 18.81 11.42
CA ALA A 435 4.28 19.38 12.76
C ALA A 435 5.64 19.04 13.39
N ILE A 436 6.40 20.06 13.77
CA ILE A 436 7.73 19.92 14.36
C ILE A 436 7.85 20.64 15.70
N LEU A 437 8.57 20.02 16.64
CA LEU A 437 9.04 20.63 17.89
C LEU A 437 10.55 20.44 18.04
N GLY A 438 11.26 21.48 18.49
CA GLY A 438 12.68 21.35 18.83
C GLY A 438 12.89 20.51 20.09
N VAL A 439 14.04 19.85 20.22
CA VAL A 439 14.43 19.12 21.43
C VAL A 439 15.79 19.60 21.92
N PRO A 440 15.91 20.06 23.18
CA PRO A 440 14.80 20.45 24.07
C PRO A 440 13.90 21.53 23.45
N ASN A 441 12.59 21.51 23.74
CA ASN A 441 11.66 22.52 23.22
C ASN A 441 11.67 23.81 24.05
N ASP A 442 12.81 24.47 24.15
CA ASP A 442 13.03 25.63 25.03
C ASP A 442 13.23 26.96 24.30
N GLY A 443 13.21 26.93 22.97
CA GLY A 443 13.39 28.12 22.13
C GLY A 443 14.84 28.61 22.04
N ASP A 444 15.83 27.80 22.42
CA ASP A 444 17.24 28.17 22.41
C ASP A 444 17.90 27.98 21.04
N TRP A 445 17.31 28.67 20.05
CA TRP A 445 17.73 28.75 18.65
C TRP A 445 17.54 30.16 18.08
N PRO A 446 18.30 30.56 17.04
CA PRO A 446 18.08 31.83 16.35
C PRO A 446 16.70 31.91 15.70
N GLY A 447 16.11 33.11 15.65
CA GLY A 447 14.75 33.30 15.12
C GLY A 447 14.58 33.08 13.60
N ALA A 448 15.65 32.73 12.89
CA ALA A 448 15.63 32.36 11.47
C ALA A 448 16.29 30.98 11.22
N GLU A 449 16.51 30.21 12.29
CA GLU A 449 17.19 28.90 12.28
C GLU A 449 16.38 27.91 13.16
N THR A 450 15.07 27.93 12.98
CA THR A 450 14.07 27.20 13.78
C THR A 450 14.01 25.71 13.40
N PRO A 451 13.46 24.84 14.27
CA PRO A 451 13.42 23.38 14.03
C PRO A 451 12.78 22.93 12.72
N ASP A 452 11.80 23.67 12.19
CA ASP A 452 11.14 23.39 10.91
C ASP A 452 12.09 23.43 9.71
N LEU A 453 13.21 24.15 9.83
CA LEU A 453 14.26 24.22 8.80
C LEU A 453 15.19 22.99 8.81
N ALA A 454 14.81 21.92 9.50
CA ALA A 454 15.47 20.62 9.41
C ALA A 454 14.79 19.67 8.41
N ILE A 455 13.58 20.01 7.92
CA ILE A 455 12.76 19.22 6.97
C ILE A 455 12.15 20.09 5.87
N ASP A 456 12.75 21.25 5.56
CA ASP A 456 12.15 22.26 4.67
C ASP A 456 12.50 22.03 3.18
N ASN A 457 13.17 20.93 2.86
CA ASN A 457 13.66 20.56 1.53
C ASN A 457 14.53 21.65 0.91
N ASN A 458 15.30 22.36 1.74
CA ASN A 458 16.12 23.47 1.32
C ASN A 458 17.48 23.47 2.02
N VAL A 459 18.47 22.86 1.37
CA VAL A 459 19.84 22.79 1.89
C VAL A 459 20.47 24.16 2.21
N ALA A 460 19.93 25.28 1.72
CA ALA A 460 20.44 26.62 2.00
C ALA A 460 19.98 27.23 3.35
N THR A 461 18.97 26.66 4.00
CA THR A 461 18.51 27.00 5.36
C THR A 461 19.15 26.02 6.36
N LYS A 462 18.86 26.21 7.66
CA LYS A 462 19.34 25.30 8.70
C LYS A 462 18.52 25.42 9.97
N TYR A 463 18.44 24.32 10.69
CA TYR A 463 18.16 24.30 12.11
C TYR A 463 19.45 24.38 12.93
N LEU A 464 19.47 25.21 13.97
CA LEU A 464 20.57 25.31 14.92
C LEU A 464 20.04 25.32 16.35
N HIS A 465 20.64 24.54 17.24
CA HIS A 465 20.34 24.60 18.68
C HIS A 465 21.60 24.94 19.49
N PHE A 466 21.54 25.98 20.33
CA PHE A 466 22.71 26.53 21.05
C PHE A 466 23.34 25.62 22.10
N LYS A 467 22.78 24.43 22.32
CA LYS A 467 23.21 23.53 23.38
C LYS A 467 23.86 22.25 22.88
N GLY A 468 23.92 22.05 21.57
CA GLY A 468 24.37 20.80 20.96
C GLY A 468 25.82 20.40 21.28
N GLU A 469 26.65 21.30 21.81
CA GLU A 469 27.98 20.97 22.34
C GLU A 469 27.97 20.49 23.81
N THR A 470 26.87 20.70 24.53
CA THR A 470 26.73 20.42 25.98
C THR A 470 25.71 19.34 26.32
N GLU A 471 24.68 19.14 25.50
CA GLU A 471 23.65 18.11 25.66
C GLU A 471 23.07 17.67 24.31
N PRO A 472 22.41 16.50 24.22
CA PRO A 472 21.73 16.08 22.99
C PRO A 472 20.67 17.09 22.58
N THR A 473 20.66 17.46 21.31
CA THR A 473 19.65 18.35 20.71
C THR A 473 19.13 17.74 19.42
N GLY A 474 17.91 18.07 19.02
CA GLY A 474 17.30 17.55 17.80
C GLY A 474 15.88 18.07 17.63
N PHE A 475 14.98 17.24 17.12
CA PHE A 475 13.59 17.60 16.91
C PHE A 475 12.66 16.39 16.99
N GLN A 476 11.37 16.67 17.19
CA GLN A 476 10.25 15.75 17.07
C GLN A 476 9.44 16.13 15.83
N VAL A 477 8.92 15.16 15.11
CA VAL A 477 8.12 15.36 13.89
C VAL A 477 6.90 14.43 13.87
N THR A 478 5.78 14.95 13.38
CA THR A 478 4.58 14.15 13.01
C THR A 478 4.39 14.25 11.50
N PRO A 479 4.77 13.21 10.74
CA PRO A 479 4.57 13.16 9.30
C PRO A 479 3.08 13.29 8.95
N MET A 480 2.74 14.16 8.01
CA MET A 480 1.36 14.29 7.49
C MET A 480 0.88 13.03 6.74
N LEU A 481 1.79 12.11 6.40
CA LEU A 481 1.48 10.79 5.85
C LEU A 481 0.77 9.86 6.84
N GLY A 482 0.74 10.20 8.13
CA GLY A 482 0.20 9.34 9.19
C GLY A 482 1.27 8.40 9.73
N SER A 483 0.86 7.22 10.21
CA SER A 483 1.80 6.20 10.68
C SER A 483 2.72 5.75 9.56
N THR A 484 4.03 5.69 9.80
CA THR A 484 5.02 5.28 8.80
C THR A 484 5.95 4.21 9.36
N LEU A 485 6.61 3.44 8.50
CA LEU A 485 7.72 2.56 8.86
C LEU A 485 9.02 3.18 8.34
N VAL A 486 9.79 3.79 9.24
CA VAL A 486 11.10 4.38 8.92
C VAL A 486 12.19 3.32 9.08
N THR A 487 13.00 3.15 8.04
CA THR A 487 14.09 2.16 7.95
C THR A 487 15.44 2.79 7.59
N GLY A 488 15.47 4.09 7.33
CA GLY A 488 16.72 4.79 7.07
C GLY A 488 16.65 6.29 7.35
N LEU A 489 17.82 6.94 7.27
CA LEU A 489 18.00 8.38 7.48
C LEU A 489 19.01 8.96 6.50
N THR A 490 18.80 10.20 6.06
CA THR A 490 19.84 11.04 5.46
C THR A 490 19.99 12.34 6.24
N PHE A 491 21.17 12.95 6.14
CA PHE A 491 21.55 14.16 6.85
C PHE A 491 22.35 15.07 5.92
N THR A 492 22.03 16.36 5.89
CA THR A 492 22.76 17.37 5.10
C THR A 492 23.45 18.39 6.00
N THR A 493 24.74 18.63 5.76
CA THR A 493 25.51 19.65 6.51
C THR A 493 25.02 21.07 6.20
N ALA A 494 24.93 21.93 7.22
CA ALA A 494 24.54 23.34 7.08
C ALA A 494 25.60 24.24 6.39
N ASN A 495 25.54 25.56 6.55
CA ASN A 495 26.49 26.51 5.94
C ASN A 495 27.68 26.97 6.80
N ASP A 496 27.60 26.87 8.13
CA ASP A 496 28.36 27.75 9.03
C ASP A 496 29.76 27.23 9.41
N ALA A 497 29.83 26.13 10.18
CA ALA A 497 31.08 25.73 10.84
C ALA A 497 31.16 24.20 11.10
N PRO A 498 32.14 23.47 10.54
CA PRO A 498 32.21 22.01 10.65
C PRO A 498 32.23 21.44 12.06
N GLU A 499 32.77 22.16 13.04
CA GLU A 499 32.82 21.72 14.44
C GLU A 499 31.45 21.45 15.06
N ARG A 500 30.38 22.06 14.52
CA ARG A 500 28.98 21.95 15.00
C ARG A 500 28.17 20.86 14.30
N ASP A 501 28.73 20.21 13.29
CA ASP A 501 28.00 19.19 12.56
C ASP A 501 27.79 17.97 13.47
N PRO A 502 26.58 17.38 13.50
CA PRO A 502 26.32 16.20 14.30
C PRO A 502 27.14 15.01 13.77
N ILE A 503 27.69 14.19 14.66
CA ILE A 503 28.47 12.99 14.28
C ILE A 503 27.85 11.69 14.80
N ALA A 504 26.75 11.79 15.53
CA ALA A 504 25.98 10.66 16.03
C ALA A 504 24.50 11.03 16.07
N PHE A 505 23.65 10.02 16.00
CA PHE A 505 22.19 10.16 16.04
C PHE A 505 21.55 9.10 16.94
N GLU A 506 20.35 9.41 17.43
CA GLU A 506 19.40 8.48 18.04
C GLU A 506 18.01 8.78 17.46
N LEU A 507 17.36 7.78 16.87
CA LEU A 507 16.00 7.86 16.34
C LEU A 507 15.05 7.09 17.24
N TYR A 508 13.91 7.71 17.55
CA TYR A 508 12.85 7.13 18.36
C TYR A 508 11.48 7.24 17.69
N GLY A 509 10.54 6.39 18.07
CA GLY A 509 9.14 6.40 17.62
C GLY A 509 8.12 6.49 18.78
N SER A 510 6.94 7.05 18.50
CA SER A 510 5.78 7.08 19.41
C SER A 510 4.46 7.03 18.63
N ASN A 511 3.45 6.39 19.20
CA ASN A 511 2.06 6.39 18.72
C ASN A 511 1.09 7.07 19.72
N GLU A 512 1.63 7.71 20.76
CA GLU A 512 0.82 8.34 21.83
C GLU A 512 0.62 9.83 21.58
N SER A 513 1.73 10.55 21.37
CA SER A 513 1.73 11.98 21.03
C SER A 513 3.09 12.42 20.52
N ILE A 514 3.16 13.60 19.89
CA ILE A 514 4.44 14.26 19.53
C ILE A 514 5.31 14.59 20.76
N GLU A 515 4.77 14.53 21.98
CA GLU A 515 5.52 14.75 23.22
C GLU A 515 6.03 13.43 23.83
N GLY A 516 5.66 12.28 23.24
CA GLY A 516 6.01 10.93 23.66
C GLY A 516 4.92 10.25 24.52
N PRO A 517 5.28 9.18 25.26
CA PRO A 517 6.62 8.61 25.42
C PRO A 517 7.20 8.01 24.13
N TYR A 518 8.54 7.94 24.06
CA TYR A 518 9.30 7.52 22.88
C TYR A 518 10.07 6.22 23.12
N GLU A 519 10.08 5.33 22.13
CA GLU A 519 10.85 4.09 22.09
C GLU A 519 12.04 4.23 21.13
N LEU A 520 13.22 3.74 21.53
CA LEU A 520 14.42 3.82 20.68
C LEU A 520 14.31 2.84 19.51
N ILE A 521 14.42 3.36 18.29
CA ILE A 521 14.44 2.58 17.05
C ILE A 521 15.89 2.25 16.69
N ALA A 522 16.74 3.28 16.55
CA ALA A 522 18.11 3.14 16.08
C ALA A 522 19.03 4.20 16.68
N ALA A 523 20.31 3.88 16.82
CA ALA A 523 21.34 4.83 17.22
C ALA A 523 22.67 4.47 16.56
N GLY A 524 23.47 5.48 16.20
CA GLY A 524 24.71 5.24 15.48
C GLY A 524 25.55 6.50 15.24
N GLU A 525 26.67 6.30 14.55
CA GLU A 525 27.51 7.40 14.07
C GLU A 525 27.06 7.85 12.67
N ILE A 526 27.19 9.15 12.39
CA ILE A 526 27.07 9.70 11.04
C ILE A 526 28.47 9.66 10.42
N ALA A 527 28.82 8.51 9.83
CA ALA A 527 30.18 8.19 9.42
C ALA A 527 30.83 9.27 8.52
N ASP A 528 30.05 9.82 7.58
CA ASP A 528 30.50 10.89 6.69
C ASP A 528 30.83 12.19 7.41
N PHE A 529 30.05 12.53 8.44
CA PHE A 529 30.30 13.73 9.23
C PHE A 529 31.42 13.51 10.26
N ASN A 530 31.76 12.25 10.56
CA ASN A 530 32.79 11.83 11.52
C ASN A 530 34.16 11.47 10.90
N GLN A 531 34.40 11.81 9.63
CA GLN A 531 35.68 11.55 8.96
C GLN A 531 36.83 12.40 9.53
N VAL A 532 38.09 12.11 9.17
CA VAL A 532 39.25 12.94 9.61
C VAL A 532 39.17 14.36 9.03
N ASP A 533 38.84 14.47 7.74
CA ASP A 533 38.56 15.73 7.08
C ASP A 533 37.07 16.07 7.26
N ALA A 534 36.74 17.36 7.29
CA ALA A 534 35.36 17.80 7.41
C ALA A 534 34.57 17.43 6.16
N TRP A 535 33.33 16.94 6.35
CA TRP A 535 32.41 16.72 5.24
C TRP A 535 32.13 18.05 4.51
N PRO A 536 31.95 18.05 3.18
CA PRO A 536 31.61 19.26 2.45
C PRO A 536 30.32 19.90 2.98
N ARG A 537 30.20 21.24 2.84
CA ARG A 537 29.02 22.00 3.27
C ARG A 537 27.88 21.86 2.27
N PHE A 538 26.64 21.91 2.73
CA PHE A 538 25.45 21.72 1.88
C PHE A 538 25.45 20.37 1.18
N THR A 539 25.98 19.36 1.87
CA THR A 539 26.21 18.05 1.27
C THR A 539 25.60 16.99 2.16
N MET A 540 24.68 16.24 1.57
CA MET A 540 24.08 15.04 2.15
C MET A 540 25.17 13.98 2.39
N ASN A 541 24.97 13.08 3.35
CA ASN A 541 25.77 11.85 3.43
C ASN A 541 25.68 11.06 2.11
N ALA A 542 26.78 10.39 1.74
CA ALA A 542 26.90 9.72 0.45
C ALA A 542 26.04 8.46 0.36
N THR A 543 25.75 7.82 1.48
CA THR A 543 24.91 6.62 1.56
C THR A 543 23.92 6.79 2.71
N PRO A 544 22.60 6.60 2.47
CA PRO A 544 21.61 6.57 3.54
C PRO A 544 22.02 5.65 4.69
N ILE A 545 21.71 6.06 5.92
CA ILE A 545 21.97 5.24 7.10
C ILE A 545 20.77 4.32 7.28
N GLU A 546 20.97 3.02 7.03
CA GLU A 546 19.92 2.01 7.14
C GLU A 546 19.95 1.28 8.49
N PHE A 547 18.77 0.86 8.96
CA PHE A 547 18.60 0.06 10.18
C PHE A 547 17.35 -0.82 10.11
N GLU A 548 17.37 -1.91 10.87
CA GLU A 548 16.18 -2.74 11.04
C GLU A 548 15.14 -2.01 11.90
N ASN A 549 13.94 -1.86 11.35
CA ASN A 549 12.75 -1.47 12.09
C ASN A 549 11.56 -2.26 11.54
N THR A 550 10.73 -2.78 12.43
CA THR A 550 9.51 -3.52 12.07
C THR A 550 8.25 -2.89 12.64
N ALA A 551 8.37 -1.77 13.35
CA ALA A 551 7.26 -1.06 13.98
C ALA A 551 7.03 0.28 13.29
N ALA A 552 5.75 0.57 13.01
CA ALA A 552 5.33 1.84 12.46
C ALA A 552 4.97 2.83 13.56
N TYR A 553 5.27 4.11 13.34
CA TYR A 553 5.04 5.18 14.30
C TYR A 553 4.40 6.41 13.65
N GLU A 554 3.49 7.08 14.37
CA GLU A 554 2.90 8.37 13.99
C GLU A 554 3.82 9.56 14.30
N HIS A 555 4.70 9.41 15.29
CA HIS A 555 5.62 10.47 15.71
C HIS A 555 7.04 9.95 15.80
N TYR A 556 8.00 10.76 15.35
CA TYR A 556 9.43 10.46 15.46
C TYR A 556 10.15 11.52 16.27
N GLN A 557 11.23 11.10 16.94
CA GLN A 557 12.20 12.00 17.55
C GLN A 557 13.60 11.64 17.07
N ILE A 558 14.30 12.61 16.51
CA ILE A 558 15.72 12.50 16.20
C ILE A 558 16.52 13.33 17.21
N LEU A 559 17.54 12.74 17.80
CA LEU A 559 18.50 13.42 18.67
C LEU A 559 19.90 13.31 18.10
N PHE A 560 20.68 14.38 18.24
CA PHE A 560 22.09 14.43 17.93
C PHE A 560 22.91 14.52 19.24
N PRO A 561 23.35 13.39 19.81
CA PRO A 561 24.05 13.37 21.09
C PRO A 561 25.49 13.91 21.05
N ALA A 562 26.09 14.05 19.87
CA ALA A 562 27.45 14.54 19.71
C ALA A 562 27.66 15.36 18.44
N VAL A 563 28.48 16.40 18.54
CA VAL A 563 28.99 17.19 17.41
C VAL A 563 30.47 16.92 17.18
N ARG A 564 30.95 17.23 15.96
CA ARG A 564 32.31 16.90 15.49
C ARG A 564 33.43 17.40 16.40
N ASN A 565 33.33 18.60 16.96
CA ASN A 565 34.32 19.12 17.90
C ASN A 565 33.66 19.95 19.01
N PRO A 566 33.18 19.33 20.10
CA PRO A 566 32.44 20.03 21.16
C PRO A 566 33.26 21.08 21.90
N ALA A 567 34.60 21.01 21.85
CA ALA A 567 35.45 22.02 22.48
C ALA A 567 35.57 23.32 21.67
N ALA A 568 35.27 23.27 20.37
CA ALA A 568 35.27 24.43 19.47
C ALA A 568 33.85 24.86 19.06
N ALA A 569 32.89 23.93 19.09
CA ALA A 569 31.49 24.20 18.86
C ALA A 569 30.86 25.01 20.01
N ASN A 570 29.74 25.62 19.70
CA ASN A 570 28.87 26.36 20.62
C ASN A 570 27.38 26.13 20.31
N SER A 571 27.10 25.10 19.50
CA SER A 571 25.77 24.69 19.05
C SER A 571 25.88 23.39 18.22
N MET A 572 24.73 22.75 17.95
CA MET A 572 24.54 21.81 16.82
C MET A 572 23.89 22.55 15.66
N GLN A 573 24.18 22.15 14.42
CA GLN A 573 23.49 22.66 13.23
C GLN A 573 23.26 21.55 12.20
N ILE A 574 22.15 21.63 11.46
CA ILE A 574 21.82 20.71 10.37
C ILE A 574 21.00 21.45 9.30
N ALA A 575 21.22 21.16 8.01
CA ALA A 575 20.45 21.77 6.92
C ALA A 575 19.20 20.96 6.57
N GLU A 576 19.31 19.63 6.55
CA GLU A 576 18.22 18.74 6.14
C GLU A 576 18.35 17.40 6.85
N VAL A 577 17.21 16.79 7.18
CA VAL A 577 17.08 15.45 7.73
C VAL A 577 15.92 14.76 7.05
N GLU A 578 16.19 13.70 6.28
CA GLU A 578 15.15 12.90 5.65
C GLU A 578 14.96 11.61 6.43
N LEU A 579 13.70 11.25 6.69
CA LEU A 579 13.34 9.96 7.29
C LEU A 579 12.93 9.02 6.17
N ILE A 580 13.77 8.04 5.86
CA ILE A 580 13.55 7.13 4.74
C ILE A 580 12.65 5.98 5.21
N GLY A 581 11.46 5.89 4.61
CA GLY A 581 10.45 4.93 5.02
C GLY A 581 9.31 4.80 4.02
N VAL A 582 8.24 4.13 4.48
CA VAL A 582 6.98 3.97 3.73
C VAL A 582 5.80 4.30 4.64
N PRO A 583 4.66 4.79 4.12
CA PRO A 583 3.44 4.83 4.89
C PRO A 583 3.07 3.43 5.37
N ALA A 584 2.73 3.32 6.65
CA ALA A 584 2.14 2.11 7.18
C ALA A 584 0.65 2.17 6.88
N VAL A 585 0.17 1.25 6.04
CA VAL A 585 -1.27 1.00 5.99
C VAL A 585 -1.65 0.47 7.36
N ALA A 586 -2.52 1.19 8.08
CA ALA A 586 -2.95 0.78 9.40
C ALA A 586 -3.46 -0.66 9.32
N ALA A 587 -2.78 -1.60 9.98
CA ALA A 587 -3.28 -2.96 10.08
C ALA A 587 -4.61 -2.88 10.83
N LYS A 588 -5.69 -3.32 10.18
CA LYS A 588 -6.98 -3.42 10.84
C LYS A 588 -6.83 -4.42 11.99
N PRO A 589 -7.40 -4.15 13.18
CA PRO A 589 -7.35 -5.11 14.26
C PRO A 589 -7.95 -6.45 13.79
N LEU A 590 -7.19 -7.53 13.99
CA LEU A 590 -7.54 -8.87 13.59
C LEU A 590 -8.51 -9.49 14.59
N ILE A 591 -9.72 -9.76 14.13
CA ILE A 591 -10.75 -10.50 14.86
C ILE A 591 -10.80 -11.94 14.36
N VAL A 592 -10.53 -12.89 15.25
CA VAL A 592 -10.80 -14.31 14.99
C VAL A 592 -12.23 -14.65 15.39
N TRP A 593 -13.07 -14.91 14.40
CA TRP A 593 -14.48 -15.29 14.55
C TRP A 593 -14.64 -16.81 14.61
N VAL A 594 -14.85 -17.36 15.81
CA VAL A 594 -14.95 -18.81 16.03
C VAL A 594 -16.37 -19.30 15.74
N SER A 595 -16.54 -20.19 14.75
CA SER A 595 -17.85 -20.60 14.23
C SER A 595 -17.88 -22.06 13.73
N PHE A 596 -19.08 -22.60 13.46
CA PHE A 596 -19.28 -23.82 12.68
C PHE A 596 -18.86 -23.66 11.21
N HIS A 597 -18.91 -22.43 10.70
CA HIS A 597 -18.75 -22.11 9.29
C HIS A 597 -17.29 -21.75 8.97
N GLU A 598 -16.74 -22.36 7.92
CA GLU A 598 -15.32 -22.16 7.54
C GLU A 598 -15.09 -20.84 6.80
N ALA A 599 -16.07 -20.37 6.04
CA ALA A 599 -16.05 -19.10 5.32
C ALA A 599 -17.48 -18.51 5.25
N ASP A 600 -17.60 -17.24 4.87
CA ASP A 600 -18.90 -16.55 4.77
C ASP A 600 -19.82 -17.19 3.73
N ASP A 601 -19.28 -17.64 2.60
CA ASP A 601 -19.99 -18.30 1.50
C ASP A 601 -20.06 -19.83 1.65
N THR A 602 -19.51 -20.36 2.75
CA THR A 602 -19.39 -21.80 2.97
C THR A 602 -20.08 -22.21 4.27
N PRO A 603 -21.43 -22.31 4.26
CA PRO A 603 -22.19 -22.79 5.41
C PRO A 603 -21.83 -24.24 5.72
N SER A 604 -21.85 -24.60 7.01
CA SER A 604 -21.60 -25.97 7.43
C SER A 604 -22.74 -26.88 6.97
N GLY A 605 -22.49 -28.19 6.90
CA GLY A 605 -23.41 -29.13 6.27
C GLY A 605 -24.84 -29.12 6.84
N GLY A 606 -25.00 -28.92 8.14
CA GLY A 606 -26.29 -28.78 8.81
C GLY A 606 -27.03 -27.49 8.48
N ALA A 607 -26.31 -26.39 8.25
CA ALA A 607 -26.88 -25.12 7.81
C ALA A 607 -27.26 -25.15 6.33
N ALA A 608 -26.37 -25.67 5.48
CA ALA A 608 -26.66 -25.92 4.06
C ALA A 608 -27.88 -26.84 3.89
N GLY A 609 -27.98 -27.88 4.73
CA GLY A 609 -29.14 -28.78 4.77
C GLY A 609 -30.46 -28.11 5.19
N ALA A 610 -30.39 -26.95 5.87
CA ALA A 610 -31.53 -26.12 6.23
C ALA A 610 -31.79 -24.98 5.21
N GLY A 611 -31.06 -24.94 4.09
CA GLY A 611 -31.28 -24.00 2.99
C GLY A 611 -30.42 -22.73 3.02
N PHE A 612 -29.43 -22.64 3.91
CA PHE A 612 -28.47 -21.54 3.90
C PHE A 612 -27.47 -21.71 2.74
N THR A 613 -27.19 -20.61 2.05
CA THR A 613 -26.12 -20.51 1.05
C THR A 613 -24.88 -19.80 1.58
N GLU A 614 -25.00 -19.19 2.75
CA GLU A 614 -23.96 -18.43 3.46
C GLU A 614 -23.97 -18.83 4.94
N ALA A 615 -22.90 -18.55 5.67
CA ALA A 615 -22.81 -18.77 7.11
C ALA A 615 -23.98 -18.09 7.85
N ALA A 616 -24.59 -18.80 8.81
CA ALA A 616 -25.79 -18.29 9.49
C ALA A 616 -25.51 -17.03 10.33
N ASP A 617 -24.26 -16.84 10.74
CA ASP A 617 -23.78 -15.71 11.52
C ASP A 617 -23.01 -14.66 10.68
N LYS A 618 -23.06 -14.73 9.33
CA LYS A 618 -22.37 -13.80 8.40
C LYS A 618 -22.66 -12.34 8.69
N ALA A 619 -23.91 -11.98 9.00
CA ALA A 619 -24.24 -10.58 9.26
C ALA A 619 -23.49 -9.97 10.47
N TYR A 620 -22.98 -10.77 11.41
CA TYR A 620 -22.08 -10.27 12.45
C TYR A 620 -20.67 -9.97 11.91
N THR A 621 -20.13 -10.85 11.06
CA THR A 621 -18.80 -10.64 10.46
C THR A 621 -18.84 -9.49 9.46
N ASP A 622 -19.93 -9.33 8.70
CA ASP A 622 -20.17 -8.19 7.82
C ASP A 622 -20.19 -6.87 8.60
N LEU A 623 -20.85 -6.85 9.76
CA LEU A 623 -20.92 -5.67 10.62
C LEU A 623 -19.52 -5.26 11.13
N LEU A 624 -18.67 -6.24 11.45
CA LEU A 624 -17.29 -5.99 11.89
C LEU A 624 -16.41 -5.50 10.74
N GLN A 625 -16.49 -6.13 9.57
CA GLN A 625 -15.75 -5.71 8.38
C GLN A 625 -16.14 -4.29 7.98
N ALA A 626 -17.44 -3.97 7.96
CA ALA A 626 -17.94 -2.63 7.69
C ALA A 626 -17.51 -1.59 8.74
N ALA A 627 -17.14 -2.04 9.95
CA ALA A 627 -16.59 -1.20 11.01
C ALA A 627 -15.04 -1.08 10.96
N GLY A 628 -14.40 -1.63 9.92
CA GLY A 628 -12.95 -1.50 9.69
C GLY A 628 -12.10 -2.57 10.37
N TYR A 629 -12.66 -3.72 10.73
CA TYR A 629 -11.90 -4.84 11.31
C TYR A 629 -11.58 -5.92 10.29
N ASP A 630 -10.39 -6.52 10.39
CA ASP A 630 -10.07 -7.73 9.64
C ASP A 630 -10.67 -8.93 10.37
N VAL A 631 -11.50 -9.72 9.69
CA VAL A 631 -12.22 -10.84 10.30
C VAL A 631 -11.81 -12.15 9.66
N VAL A 632 -11.22 -13.04 10.45
CA VAL A 632 -10.87 -14.40 10.03
C VAL A 632 -11.81 -15.39 10.71
N ARG A 633 -12.53 -16.19 9.92
CA ARG A 633 -13.32 -17.30 10.46
C ARG A 633 -12.41 -18.44 10.89
N TYR A 634 -12.66 -18.94 12.10
CA TYR A 634 -11.95 -20.07 12.67
C TYR A 634 -12.93 -21.19 13.02
N ILE A 635 -12.74 -22.36 12.44
CA ILE A 635 -13.61 -23.50 12.72
C ILE A 635 -13.42 -23.90 14.19
N GLN A 636 -14.50 -23.84 14.96
CA GLN A 636 -14.50 -24.20 16.36
C GLN A 636 -13.93 -25.60 16.63
N THR A 637 -13.13 -25.71 17.69
CA THR A 637 -12.50 -26.97 18.13
C THR A 637 -12.26 -26.95 19.64
N GLY A 638 -12.12 -28.14 20.24
CA GLY A 638 -11.74 -28.27 21.65
C GLY A 638 -10.25 -28.10 21.93
N THR A 639 -9.44 -28.08 20.87
CA THR A 639 -7.99 -27.88 20.93
C THR A 639 -7.60 -26.84 19.88
N PRO A 640 -7.94 -25.56 20.09
CA PRO A 640 -7.53 -24.51 19.17
C PRO A 640 -6.00 -24.44 19.06
N ASP A 641 -5.55 -24.01 17.90
CA ASP A 641 -4.16 -23.64 17.69
C ASP A 641 -3.91 -22.29 18.38
N LEU A 642 -3.16 -22.33 19.49
CA LEU A 642 -2.91 -21.17 20.33
C LEU A 642 -2.06 -20.12 19.63
N ASP A 643 -1.22 -20.49 18.67
CA ASP A 643 -0.41 -19.52 17.92
C ASP A 643 -1.32 -18.68 17.01
N VAL A 644 -2.34 -19.32 16.42
CA VAL A 644 -3.33 -18.63 15.57
C VAL A 644 -4.25 -17.74 16.40
N VAL A 645 -4.85 -18.27 17.47
CA VAL A 645 -5.86 -17.48 18.22
C VAL A 645 -5.24 -16.41 19.12
N ASN A 646 -3.97 -16.55 19.55
CA ASN A 646 -3.28 -15.50 20.32
C ASN A 646 -2.58 -14.46 19.44
N ALA A 647 -2.48 -14.69 18.12
CA ALA A 647 -2.03 -13.67 17.18
C ALA A 647 -3.14 -12.66 16.82
N ALA A 648 -4.39 -12.93 17.22
CA ALA A 648 -5.51 -12.01 17.03
C ALA A 648 -5.53 -10.92 18.10
N ASP A 649 -6.00 -9.73 17.73
CA ASP A 649 -6.27 -8.64 18.67
C ASP A 649 -7.54 -8.91 19.49
N LEU A 650 -8.49 -9.67 18.91
CA LEU A 650 -9.69 -10.13 19.60
C LEU A 650 -10.18 -11.49 19.09
N VAL A 651 -10.59 -12.36 20.00
CA VAL A 651 -11.28 -13.62 19.67
C VAL A 651 -12.77 -13.49 20.00
N ILE A 652 -13.66 -13.76 19.03
CA ILE A 652 -15.11 -13.79 19.27
C ILE A 652 -15.64 -15.20 19.08
N ILE A 653 -16.17 -15.79 20.15
CA ILE A 653 -16.87 -17.06 20.09
C ILE A 653 -18.34 -16.80 19.73
N SER A 654 -18.67 -17.11 18.47
CA SER A 654 -20.03 -17.00 17.92
C SER A 654 -21.04 -17.82 18.72
N ARG A 655 -22.31 -17.45 18.64
CA ARG A 655 -23.42 -18.32 19.06
C ARG A 655 -23.48 -19.59 18.21
N SER A 656 -23.02 -19.54 16.96
CA SER A 656 -22.98 -20.65 16.00
C SER A 656 -21.79 -21.58 16.29
N VAL A 657 -21.79 -22.19 17.48
CA VAL A 657 -20.76 -23.17 17.87
C VAL A 657 -21.37 -24.36 18.61
N ALA A 658 -20.67 -25.50 18.57
CA ALA A 658 -20.92 -26.62 19.43
C ALA A 658 -20.34 -26.30 20.80
N SER A 659 -21.20 -25.93 21.74
CA SER A 659 -20.81 -25.66 23.14
C SER A 659 -19.95 -26.77 23.79
N GLY A 660 -19.95 -28.00 23.26
CA GLY A 660 -19.10 -29.10 23.74
C GLY A 660 -17.60 -28.87 23.48
N SER A 661 -17.25 -28.07 22.48
CA SER A 661 -15.88 -27.63 22.15
C SER A 661 -15.28 -26.68 23.21
N PHE A 662 -16.07 -26.28 24.20
CA PHE A 662 -15.70 -25.32 25.25
C PHE A 662 -15.95 -25.89 26.64
N ALA A 663 -15.95 -27.21 26.77
CA ALA A 663 -16.26 -27.91 28.01
C ALA A 663 -15.14 -28.87 28.39
N ASN A 664 -15.01 -29.13 29.69
CA ASN A 664 -13.97 -30.01 30.24
C ASN A 664 -12.57 -29.55 29.87
N ASP A 665 -11.65 -30.43 29.46
CA ASP A 665 -10.27 -30.08 29.14
C ASP A 665 -10.16 -28.98 28.08
N ALA A 666 -11.14 -28.89 27.16
CA ALA A 666 -11.17 -27.83 26.17
C ALA A 666 -11.38 -26.44 26.79
N ALA A 667 -12.13 -26.36 27.91
CA ALA A 667 -12.34 -25.11 28.62
C ALA A 667 -11.02 -24.53 29.13
N THR A 668 -10.15 -25.35 29.71
CA THR A 668 -8.81 -24.93 30.15
C THR A 668 -7.98 -24.42 28.97
N THR A 669 -8.04 -25.07 27.80
CA THR A 669 -7.33 -24.59 26.61
C THR A 669 -7.82 -23.20 26.20
N TRP A 670 -9.13 -22.99 26.13
CA TRP A 670 -9.71 -21.68 25.77
C TRP A 670 -9.49 -20.62 26.86
N ASN A 671 -9.49 -20.99 28.15
CA ASN A 671 -9.21 -20.07 29.25
C ASN A 671 -7.75 -19.57 29.23
N ASN A 672 -6.82 -20.35 28.66
CA ASN A 672 -5.40 -19.99 28.50
C ASN A 672 -5.09 -19.13 27.25
N VAL A 673 -6.09 -18.78 26.42
CA VAL A 673 -5.91 -17.83 25.31
C VAL A 673 -5.57 -16.46 25.90
N SER A 674 -4.43 -15.87 25.54
CA SER A 674 -3.98 -14.57 26.05
C SER A 674 -4.69 -13.40 25.38
N ALA A 675 -5.14 -13.57 24.14
CA ALA A 675 -5.95 -12.56 23.46
C ALA A 675 -7.24 -12.25 24.27
N PRO A 676 -7.70 -10.99 24.24
CA PRO A 676 -9.06 -10.62 24.65
C PRO A 676 -10.10 -11.53 23.98
N MET A 677 -11.19 -11.86 24.69
CA MET A 677 -12.21 -12.75 24.14
C MET A 677 -13.63 -12.36 24.48
N MET A 678 -14.49 -12.32 23.46
CA MET A 678 -15.94 -12.17 23.58
C MET A 678 -16.67 -13.51 23.39
N ILE A 679 -17.74 -13.72 24.16
CA ILE A 679 -18.59 -14.92 24.08
C ILE A 679 -20.05 -14.53 23.85
N LEU A 680 -20.60 -14.93 22.71
CA LEU A 680 -21.97 -14.57 22.32
C LEU A 680 -23.02 -15.60 22.75
N GLY A 681 -22.62 -16.85 22.95
CA GLY A 681 -23.54 -17.96 23.19
C GLY A 681 -23.72 -18.35 24.65
N GLY A 682 -24.94 -18.22 25.19
CA GLY A 682 -25.26 -18.68 26.56
C GLY A 682 -25.04 -20.18 26.79
N TYR A 683 -25.07 -20.99 25.73
CA TYR A 683 -24.76 -22.43 25.80
C TYR A 683 -23.28 -22.73 26.06
N VAL A 684 -22.37 -21.80 25.74
CA VAL A 684 -20.93 -21.91 26.00
C VAL A 684 -20.65 -21.70 27.49
N ILE A 685 -21.38 -20.81 28.15
CA ILE A 685 -21.13 -20.44 29.56
C ILE A 685 -21.88 -21.31 30.58
N ARG A 686 -23.03 -21.90 30.20
CA ARG A 686 -23.87 -22.70 31.12
C ARG A 686 -23.15 -23.91 31.69
N GLN A 687 -23.71 -24.48 32.77
CA GLN A 687 -23.22 -25.67 33.47
C GLN A 687 -21.75 -25.56 33.86
N ASN A 688 -21.28 -24.33 34.06
CA ASN A 688 -19.91 -24.05 34.42
C ASN A 688 -18.91 -24.62 33.40
N ARG A 689 -19.25 -24.60 32.11
CA ARG A 689 -18.44 -25.22 31.05
C ARG A 689 -17.07 -24.58 30.92
N MET A 690 -17.03 -23.25 30.85
CA MET A 690 -15.81 -22.44 30.90
C MET A 690 -15.55 -21.77 32.24
N GLY A 691 -16.46 -21.91 33.21
CA GLY A 691 -16.31 -21.35 34.55
C GLY A 691 -17.13 -20.09 34.83
N PHE A 692 -17.79 -19.51 33.83
CA PHE A 692 -18.49 -18.22 33.96
C PHE A 692 -19.85 -18.27 34.68
N ALA A 693 -20.62 -19.36 34.53
CA ALA A 693 -21.97 -19.48 35.09
C ALA A 693 -22.26 -20.90 35.57
N THR A 694 -22.61 -21.07 36.84
CA THR A 694 -22.74 -22.41 37.45
C THR A 694 -23.99 -23.17 37.03
N GLY A 695 -25.04 -22.47 36.60
CA GLY A 695 -26.35 -23.06 36.38
C GLY A 695 -26.65 -23.55 34.97
N ASN A 696 -27.77 -24.26 34.85
CA ASN A 696 -28.20 -24.92 33.61
C ASN A 696 -29.53 -24.37 33.08
N THR A 697 -30.14 -23.41 33.79
CA THR A 697 -31.42 -22.84 33.42
C THR A 697 -31.17 -21.79 32.34
N ILE A 698 -31.56 -22.10 31.10
CA ILE A 698 -31.29 -21.27 29.93
C ILE A 698 -32.55 -21.05 29.09
N PRO A 699 -33.51 -20.22 29.56
CA PRO A 699 -34.64 -19.80 28.74
C PRO A 699 -34.17 -19.05 27.49
N ASP A 700 -34.95 -19.19 26.42
CA ASP A 700 -34.83 -18.36 25.22
C ASP A 700 -35.72 -17.12 25.40
N THR A 701 -35.27 -15.95 24.96
CA THR A 701 -36.10 -14.74 24.96
C THR A 701 -37.29 -14.87 23.99
N ILE A 702 -38.35 -14.11 24.27
CA ILE A 702 -39.58 -14.12 23.50
C ILE A 702 -39.89 -12.68 23.09
N GLY A 703 -39.70 -12.37 21.81
CA GLY A 703 -39.89 -11.03 21.26
C GLY A 703 -38.71 -10.10 21.53
N ASP A 704 -38.97 -8.80 21.42
CA ASP A 704 -37.96 -7.76 21.58
C ASP A 704 -37.56 -7.57 23.05
N ILE A 705 -36.28 -7.41 23.31
CA ILE A 705 -35.74 -7.13 24.65
C ILE A 705 -35.03 -5.79 24.68
N MET A 706 -35.15 -5.08 25.79
CA MET A 706 -34.31 -3.95 26.20
C MET A 706 -33.40 -4.40 27.35
N LEU A 707 -32.25 -3.74 27.49
CA LEU A 707 -31.34 -3.98 28.61
C LEU A 707 -31.43 -2.86 29.66
N THR A 708 -31.18 -3.22 30.92
CA THR A 708 -30.84 -2.29 31.99
C THR A 708 -29.31 -2.25 32.10
N ALA A 709 -28.73 -1.07 31.85
CA ALA A 709 -27.33 -0.77 32.08
C ALA A 709 -27.09 -0.62 33.59
N ILE A 710 -26.21 -1.47 34.14
CA ILE A 710 -25.80 -1.41 35.56
C ILE A 710 -24.87 -0.22 35.78
N ASP A 711 -23.97 0.01 34.82
CA ASP A 711 -23.12 1.19 34.74
C ASP A 711 -23.36 1.89 33.39
N PRO A 712 -24.24 2.92 33.36
CA PRO A 712 -24.55 3.67 32.14
C PRO A 712 -23.35 4.44 31.54
N GLU A 713 -22.28 4.69 32.31
CA GLU A 713 -21.09 5.41 31.82
C GLU A 713 -20.06 4.46 31.19
N HIS A 714 -20.25 3.15 31.32
CA HIS A 714 -19.35 2.15 30.76
C HIS A 714 -19.29 2.25 29.21
N PRO A 715 -18.10 2.15 28.57
CA PRO A 715 -17.93 2.34 27.13
C PRO A 715 -18.87 1.52 26.23
N VAL A 716 -19.24 0.31 26.65
CA VAL A 716 -20.22 -0.55 25.97
C VAL A 716 -21.56 0.19 25.69
N PHE A 717 -21.98 1.11 26.57
CA PHE A 717 -23.23 1.87 26.42
C PHE A 717 -23.02 3.26 25.78
N ALA A 718 -21.82 3.58 25.28
CA ALA A 718 -21.55 4.85 24.63
C ALA A 718 -22.49 5.10 23.44
N GLY A 719 -23.11 6.28 23.40
CA GLY A 719 -24.05 6.65 22.34
C GLY A 719 -25.44 6.01 22.44
N ILE A 720 -25.72 5.18 23.44
CA ILE A 720 -27.01 4.51 23.61
C ILE A 720 -27.98 5.39 24.41
N ALA A 721 -29.21 5.54 23.91
CA ALA A 721 -30.24 6.29 24.59
C ALA A 721 -30.78 5.50 25.79
N LEU A 722 -30.61 6.05 27.00
CA LEU A 722 -31.03 5.42 28.25
C LEU A 722 -31.95 6.36 29.06
N THR A 723 -33.11 5.85 29.51
CA THR A 723 -33.96 6.48 30.52
C THR A 723 -33.92 5.68 31.81
N ASP A 724 -33.49 6.31 32.91
CA ASP A 724 -33.32 5.66 34.22
C ASP A 724 -32.44 4.38 34.17
N GLY A 725 -31.43 4.38 33.30
CA GLY A 725 -30.52 3.24 33.08
C GLY A 725 -31.11 2.11 32.24
N ILE A 726 -32.26 2.29 31.62
CA ILE A 726 -32.90 1.31 30.73
C ILE A 726 -32.82 1.84 29.29
N MET A 727 -32.49 0.97 28.34
CA MET A 727 -32.51 1.32 26.91
C MET A 727 -33.89 1.82 26.47
N ASP A 728 -33.91 2.93 25.76
CA ASP A 728 -35.13 3.48 25.17
C ASP A 728 -35.59 2.66 23.96
N ASN A 729 -34.64 2.11 23.19
CA ASN A 729 -34.89 1.24 22.04
C ASN A 729 -34.57 -0.23 22.37
N PRO A 730 -35.19 -1.18 21.65
CA PRO A 730 -34.83 -2.59 21.77
C PRO A 730 -33.35 -2.87 21.44
N PHE A 731 -32.76 -3.77 22.21
CA PHE A 731 -31.43 -4.34 21.99
C PHE A 731 -31.46 -5.41 20.89
N ALA A 732 -32.35 -6.40 21.03
CA ALA A 732 -32.44 -7.54 20.13
C ALA A 732 -33.89 -8.06 20.03
N GLY A 733 -34.18 -8.80 18.97
CA GLY A 733 -35.50 -9.37 18.68
C GLY A 733 -35.47 -10.85 18.31
N VAL A 734 -36.58 -11.34 17.74
CA VAL A 734 -36.67 -12.71 17.20
C VAL A 734 -36.62 -12.67 15.68
N VAL A 735 -35.74 -13.49 15.11
CA VAL A 735 -35.52 -13.55 13.66
C VAL A 735 -36.30 -14.69 13.01
N THR A 736 -36.43 -14.61 11.69
CA THR A 736 -37.18 -15.58 10.88
C THR A 736 -36.27 -16.17 9.80
N TYR A 737 -36.32 -17.48 9.63
CA TYR A 737 -35.70 -18.17 8.50
C TYR A 737 -36.34 -17.71 7.18
N ALA A 738 -35.65 -17.91 6.06
CA ALA A 738 -36.13 -17.51 4.73
C ALA A 738 -37.50 -18.12 4.35
N ASP A 739 -37.87 -19.26 4.93
CA ASP A 739 -39.15 -19.94 4.72
C ASP A 739 -40.31 -19.43 5.61
N GLY A 740 -40.04 -18.44 6.47
CA GLY A 740 -41.01 -17.89 7.41
C GLY A 740 -41.05 -18.59 8.77
N THR A 741 -40.22 -19.60 9.01
CA THR A 741 -40.11 -20.25 10.33
C THR A 741 -39.47 -19.28 11.33
N LEU A 742 -40.06 -19.12 12.51
CA LEU A 742 -39.46 -18.33 13.59
C LEU A 742 -38.32 -19.10 14.25
N ALA A 743 -37.16 -18.44 14.38
CA ALA A 743 -36.11 -18.89 15.26
C ALA A 743 -36.51 -18.72 16.73
N ARG A 744 -35.70 -19.28 17.62
CA ARG A 744 -35.79 -18.99 19.05
C ARG A 744 -34.96 -17.74 19.34
N GLY A 745 -35.35 -16.95 20.33
CA GLY A 745 -34.58 -15.77 20.76
C GLY A 745 -33.26 -16.16 21.42
N ILE A 746 -32.63 -15.17 22.04
CA ILE A 746 -31.34 -15.31 22.73
C ILE A 746 -31.48 -16.28 23.90
N SER A 747 -30.55 -17.24 23.99
CA SER A 747 -30.50 -18.21 25.08
C SER A 747 -29.74 -17.62 26.27
N ILE A 748 -30.44 -17.25 27.35
CA ILE A 748 -29.87 -16.50 28.48
C ILE A 748 -29.77 -17.39 29.73
N VAL A 749 -28.60 -17.46 30.35
CA VAL A 749 -28.42 -18.17 31.63
C VAL A 749 -28.96 -17.30 32.77
N THR A 750 -29.93 -17.81 33.52
CA THR A 750 -30.60 -17.05 34.61
C THR A 750 -30.00 -17.31 35.99
N ASP A 751 -29.08 -18.27 36.08
CA ASP A 751 -28.38 -18.59 37.31
C ASP A 751 -27.22 -17.60 37.57
N LEU A 752 -26.66 -17.61 38.79
CA LEU A 752 -25.59 -16.68 39.17
C LEU A 752 -24.34 -16.88 38.30
N MET A 753 -23.74 -15.75 37.92
CA MET A 753 -22.40 -15.67 37.34
C MET A 753 -21.35 -15.95 38.42
N ASP A 754 -20.13 -16.24 37.98
CA ASP A 754 -18.95 -16.34 38.83
C ASP A 754 -18.72 -15.07 39.69
N ASP A 755 -18.11 -15.23 40.86
CA ASP A 755 -17.96 -14.16 41.87
C ASP A 755 -17.01 -13.04 41.41
N GLU A 756 -16.11 -13.28 40.45
CA GLU A 756 -15.20 -12.28 39.89
C GLU A 756 -15.79 -11.56 38.66
N ALA A 757 -17.05 -11.80 38.32
CA ALA A 757 -17.75 -11.14 37.22
C ALA A 757 -18.18 -9.71 37.59
N THR A 758 -17.90 -8.75 36.71
CA THR A 758 -18.56 -7.43 36.73
C THR A 758 -19.77 -7.48 35.80
N ILE A 759 -20.98 -7.36 36.35
CA ILE A 759 -22.22 -7.35 35.55
C ILE A 759 -22.45 -5.95 35.00
N LEU A 760 -22.55 -5.84 33.67
CA LEU A 760 -22.73 -4.57 32.96
C LEU A 760 -24.18 -4.38 32.49
N GLY A 761 -24.82 -5.45 32.01
CA GLY A 761 -26.14 -5.37 31.38
C GLY A 761 -27.04 -6.56 31.71
N THR A 762 -28.29 -6.28 32.05
CA THR A 762 -29.31 -7.32 32.34
C THR A 762 -30.58 -7.10 31.53
N VAL A 763 -31.38 -8.13 31.33
CA VAL A 763 -32.69 -8.00 30.67
C VAL A 763 -33.59 -7.08 31.49
N SER A 764 -34.06 -5.99 30.88
CA SER A 764 -34.94 -5.04 31.55
C SER A 764 -36.31 -5.66 31.86
N ALA A 765 -36.89 -5.29 33.01
CA ALA A 765 -38.28 -5.62 33.32
C ALA A 765 -39.28 -4.98 32.32
N ALA A 766 -38.85 -3.97 31.56
CA ALA A 766 -39.66 -3.35 30.49
C ALA A 766 -39.88 -4.30 29.30
N SER A 767 -39.08 -5.36 29.16
CA SER A 767 -39.12 -6.33 28.06
C SER A 767 -40.27 -7.35 28.14
N GLY A 768 -41.13 -7.30 29.17
CA GLY A 768 -42.29 -8.19 29.32
C GLY A 768 -41.98 -9.56 29.94
N ASP A 769 -42.64 -10.63 29.47
CA ASP A 769 -42.56 -12.02 29.98
C ASP A 769 -41.26 -12.75 29.56
N VAL A 770 -40.13 -12.07 29.73
CA VAL A 770 -38.77 -12.58 29.52
C VAL A 770 -38.07 -12.69 30.88
N PRO A 771 -36.91 -13.37 31.01
CA PRO A 771 -36.24 -13.50 32.31
C PRO A 771 -35.61 -12.17 32.77
N ALA A 772 -36.45 -11.23 33.24
CA ALA A 772 -36.03 -9.93 33.73
C ALA A 772 -34.97 -10.05 34.83
N GLY A 773 -33.92 -9.23 34.73
CA GLY A 773 -32.75 -9.27 35.61
C GLY A 773 -31.71 -10.34 35.26
N ALA A 774 -31.95 -11.17 34.23
CA ALA A 774 -30.95 -12.11 33.77
C ALA A 774 -29.79 -11.39 33.04
N VAL A 775 -28.57 -11.87 33.24
CA VAL A 775 -27.35 -11.22 32.74
C VAL A 775 -27.21 -11.45 31.24
N VAL A 776 -27.01 -10.36 30.50
CA VAL A 776 -26.71 -10.36 29.06
C VAL A 776 -25.28 -9.94 28.82
N ILE A 777 -24.77 -9.00 29.62
CA ILE A 777 -23.42 -8.47 29.48
C ILE A 777 -22.70 -8.54 30.83
N ALA A 778 -21.55 -9.21 30.86
CA ALA A 778 -20.65 -9.27 32.02
C ALA A 778 -19.20 -9.47 31.58
N GLU A 779 -18.26 -8.95 32.36
CA GLU A 779 -16.83 -9.02 32.07
C GLU A 779 -16.03 -9.64 33.22
N TRP A 780 -14.85 -10.16 32.86
CA TRP A 780 -13.83 -10.67 33.76
C TRP A 780 -12.46 -10.13 33.36
N PRO A 781 -11.65 -9.65 34.31
CA PRO A 781 -10.30 -9.19 34.00
C PRO A 781 -9.36 -10.37 33.69
N ALA A 782 -8.25 -10.07 33.02
CA ALA A 782 -7.12 -11.00 32.96
C ALA A 782 -6.64 -11.34 34.37
N GLY A 783 -6.29 -12.59 34.60
CA GLY A 783 -5.93 -13.11 35.92
C GLY A 783 -7.12 -13.54 36.78
N ALA A 784 -8.37 -13.38 36.32
CA ALA A 784 -9.52 -13.87 37.05
C ALA A 784 -9.52 -15.40 37.16
N THR A 785 -10.07 -15.90 38.27
CA THR A 785 -9.91 -17.29 38.70
C THR A 785 -11.21 -18.07 38.52
N LEU A 786 -11.29 -18.92 37.48
CA LEU A 786 -12.51 -19.65 37.12
C LEU A 786 -12.41 -21.13 37.44
N THR A 787 -13.49 -21.73 37.96
CA THR A 787 -13.55 -23.18 38.17
C THR A 787 -14.55 -23.78 37.18
N HIS A 788 -14.14 -24.69 36.31
CA HIS A 788 -15.01 -25.31 35.30
C HIS A 788 -15.42 -26.76 35.67
N ALA A 789 -16.51 -27.28 35.08
CA ALA A 789 -17.18 -28.51 35.52
C ALA A 789 -16.48 -29.85 35.18
N GLY A 790 -15.45 -29.87 34.33
CA GLY A 790 -14.98 -31.12 33.71
C GLY A 790 -13.84 -31.87 34.39
N GLY A 791 -13.35 -31.46 35.56
CA GLY A 791 -12.24 -32.19 36.18
C GLY A 791 -11.48 -31.56 37.35
N ALA A 792 -11.99 -30.48 37.96
CA ALA A 792 -11.43 -29.82 39.16
C ALA A 792 -9.98 -29.30 39.00
N GLY A 793 -9.79 -28.43 38.01
CA GLY A 793 -8.79 -27.37 38.04
C GLY A 793 -9.48 -26.03 38.22
N THR A 794 -8.77 -25.09 38.84
CA THR A 794 -9.13 -23.68 38.83
C THR A 794 -8.21 -23.03 37.80
N ASP A 795 -8.79 -22.50 36.72
CA ASP A 795 -8.08 -21.82 35.66
C ASP A 795 -7.86 -20.35 36.05
N VAL A 796 -6.75 -19.78 35.58
CA VAL A 796 -6.49 -18.35 35.66
C VAL A 796 -6.57 -17.83 34.23
N LEU A 797 -7.45 -16.87 33.98
CA LEU A 797 -7.65 -16.32 32.64
C LEU A 797 -6.37 -15.62 32.16
N ALA A 798 -5.85 -16.03 31.00
CA ALA A 798 -4.65 -15.42 30.44
C ALA A 798 -4.90 -14.03 29.82
N GLY A 799 -6.16 -13.70 29.51
CA GLY A 799 -6.61 -12.42 28.99
C GLY A 799 -8.02 -12.06 29.49
N PRO A 800 -8.52 -10.84 29.22
CA PRO A 800 -9.85 -10.42 29.64
C PRO A 800 -10.96 -11.17 28.88
N ARG A 801 -12.14 -11.29 29.49
CA ARG A 801 -13.32 -11.94 28.89
C ARG A 801 -14.54 -11.04 28.99
N LEU A 802 -15.33 -11.00 27.92
CA LEU A 802 -16.63 -10.35 27.90
C LEU A 802 -17.70 -11.31 27.38
N VAL A 803 -18.68 -11.59 28.20
CA VAL A 803 -19.92 -12.23 27.76
C VAL A 803 -20.84 -11.14 27.23
N PHE A 804 -21.31 -11.29 26.00
CA PHE A 804 -22.27 -10.39 25.35
C PHE A 804 -23.31 -11.26 24.63
N LEU A 805 -24.38 -11.65 25.33
CA LEU A 805 -25.31 -12.65 24.83
C LEU A 805 -26.18 -12.11 23.69
N THR A 806 -26.01 -12.70 22.51
CA THR A 806 -26.76 -12.36 21.30
C THR A 806 -26.74 -13.54 20.31
N GLY A 807 -27.49 -13.44 19.22
CA GLY A 807 -27.61 -14.44 18.19
C GLY A 807 -28.76 -15.40 18.45
N ALA A 808 -29.64 -15.52 17.46
CA ALA A 808 -30.82 -16.35 17.57
C ALA A 808 -30.49 -17.84 17.69
N ARG A 809 -31.31 -18.56 18.46
CA ARG A 809 -31.20 -20.01 18.59
C ARG A 809 -31.98 -20.72 17.48
N GLU A 810 -31.49 -21.90 17.09
CA GLU A 810 -32.14 -22.72 16.06
C GLU A 810 -33.62 -23.02 16.35
N ALA A 811 -34.46 -23.02 15.31
CA ALA A 811 -35.85 -23.46 15.46
C ALA A 811 -35.92 -24.96 15.81
N SER A 812 -37.01 -25.36 16.44
CA SER A 812 -37.19 -26.74 16.91
C SER A 812 -37.12 -27.74 15.74
N GLY A 813 -36.14 -28.63 15.78
CA GLY A 813 -35.96 -29.68 14.76
C GLY A 813 -35.05 -29.27 13.59
N ILE A 814 -34.52 -28.05 13.60
CA ILE A 814 -33.47 -27.59 12.69
C ILE A 814 -32.10 -27.81 13.33
N SER A 815 -31.06 -27.97 12.52
CA SER A 815 -29.68 -28.13 13.00
C SER A 815 -29.24 -26.92 13.82
N SER A 816 -28.49 -27.16 14.91
CA SER A 816 -27.85 -26.10 15.71
C SER A 816 -26.80 -25.30 14.93
N GLU A 817 -26.34 -25.85 13.81
CA GLU A 817 -25.47 -25.16 12.85
C GLU A 817 -26.15 -23.97 12.16
N THR A 818 -27.47 -23.79 12.34
CA THR A 818 -28.19 -22.58 11.88
C THR A 818 -28.34 -21.50 12.96
N ALA A 819 -27.84 -21.73 14.17
CA ALA A 819 -27.90 -20.75 15.24
C ALA A 819 -26.94 -19.57 14.95
N GLY A 820 -27.11 -18.46 15.67
CA GLY A 820 -26.28 -17.28 15.51
C GLY A 820 -26.73 -16.30 14.42
N MET A 821 -27.93 -16.49 13.87
CA MET A 821 -28.55 -15.47 13.00
C MET A 821 -28.62 -14.12 13.72
N PHE A 822 -28.31 -13.06 12.97
CA PHE A 822 -28.21 -11.69 13.46
C PHE A 822 -29.58 -11.15 13.90
N ASP A 823 -29.69 -10.87 15.19
CA ASP A 823 -30.91 -10.54 15.90
C ASP A 823 -30.86 -9.18 16.62
N LEU A 824 -29.77 -8.44 16.47
CA LEU A 824 -29.60 -7.11 17.03
C LEU A 824 -30.38 -6.06 16.23
N TYR A 825 -30.96 -5.09 16.94
CA TYR A 825 -31.41 -3.82 16.36
C TYR A 825 -30.26 -2.81 16.32
N GLU A 826 -30.50 -1.61 15.79
CA GLU A 826 -29.49 -0.54 15.63
C GLU A 826 -28.70 -0.26 16.91
N ASP A 827 -29.37 0.05 18.03
CA ASP A 827 -28.71 0.27 19.33
C ASP A 827 -27.95 -0.98 19.80
N GLY A 828 -28.48 -2.18 19.55
CA GLY A 828 -27.81 -3.43 19.88
C GLY A 828 -26.54 -3.68 19.05
N ALA A 829 -26.56 -3.35 17.77
CA ALA A 829 -25.43 -3.43 16.85
C ALA A 829 -24.34 -2.43 17.24
N GLN A 830 -24.72 -1.18 17.57
CA GLN A 830 -23.81 -0.18 18.12
C GLN A 830 -23.18 -0.66 19.44
N MET A 831 -23.97 -1.22 20.36
CA MET A 831 -23.44 -1.81 21.61
C MET A 831 -22.47 -2.96 21.37
N PHE A 832 -22.72 -3.80 20.36
CA PHE A 832 -21.81 -4.88 19.98
C PHE A 832 -20.48 -4.33 19.46
N LEU A 833 -20.50 -3.29 18.61
CA LEU A 833 -19.28 -2.62 18.15
C LEU A 833 -18.55 -1.88 19.28
N ASN A 834 -19.28 -1.22 20.19
CA ASN A 834 -18.68 -0.61 21.38
C ASN A 834 -17.99 -1.66 22.27
N ALA A 835 -18.60 -2.84 22.41
CA ALA A 835 -18.02 -3.95 23.16
C ALA A 835 -16.75 -4.50 22.51
N VAL A 836 -16.72 -4.60 21.18
CA VAL A 836 -15.52 -4.98 20.42
C VAL A 836 -14.42 -3.95 20.61
N ALA A 837 -14.72 -2.66 20.40
CA ALA A 837 -13.76 -1.58 20.58
C ALA A 837 -13.21 -1.54 22.03
N TYR A 838 -14.08 -1.70 23.03
CA TYR A 838 -13.68 -1.76 24.43
C TYR A 838 -12.70 -2.90 24.73
N MET A 839 -12.89 -4.08 24.12
CA MET A 839 -12.01 -5.22 24.33
C MET A 839 -10.66 -5.12 23.61
N LEU A 840 -10.52 -4.18 22.66
CA LEU A 840 -9.28 -3.91 21.92
C LEU A 840 -8.39 -2.85 22.58
N ILE A 841 -8.91 -2.10 23.56
CA ILE A 841 -8.14 -1.11 24.30
C ILE A 841 -7.29 -1.86 25.35
N GLU A 842 -5.97 -1.67 25.36
CA GLU A 842 -5.15 -2.20 26.45
C GLU A 842 -5.59 -1.58 27.78
N PRO A 843 -5.86 -2.39 28.83
CA PRO A 843 -6.19 -1.83 30.13
C PRO A 843 -4.97 -1.09 30.71
N GLU A 844 -5.18 0.17 31.14
CA GLU A 844 -4.20 1.00 31.87
C GLU A 844 -3.56 0.30 33.09
#